data_AF-A0A6S6U9I5-F1
#
_entry.id   AF-A0A6S6U9I5-F1
#
_cell.length_a   1.000
_cell.length_b   1.000
_cell.length_c   1.000
_cell.angle_alpha   90.00
_cell.angle_beta   90.00
_cell.angle_gamma   90.00
#
_symmetry.space_group_name_H-M   'P 1'
#
loop_
_entity.id
_entity.type
_entity.pdbx_description
1 polymer ?
#
loop_
_entity_poly.entity_id
_entity_poly.type
_entity_poly.pdbx_seq_one_letter_code
_entity_poly.pdbx_strand_id
1 'polypeptide(L)'
;MNLNKYFSAVLCFCLLVLAPSLLSAQQLVNMEETWQEFLSNDKTANISKLKKPDKSQPANYIKYSLIYANTYFCGDNIESADEMLREIEIIGKEVWDRVPGFEERYLVLKENMKAYRALDPIWEKFLNKKTSVSKEDVEAFPEAKRICERGTLCKYFYMISHDYFCQKDLEKARDVFDTRIRRLVATTFNPDDIEGLGPEVARMTQFWDAMDELTPAWEAYMETDISPGMQAEMPIIDCYVIPNMRACILKATYDICGVGEKMLAQLKDLQKKSTYPIPADITDKIAFITEEVRGIKKDLAIVNTYWKKFTQTGIVPNDVAYKYEFACDREAEVKAYLMDGFMDPCMKGKEALENISNVRKKYKPALASVTLEKFKELKGLVTVSSGDITVLKEAWEDFLPDDALSNTYALSFDYCDKLAEIRSFIIDGTVNVCERGLQRLDDIENVLDENEVSIDPQTQEKLDALVAKSSKLEAKHDILNKAWAYLLEKDEVSDDYEYDYEFPCNREMDVKAYLLDGYTNPCLSGKYGLKEVEKVMAKHHPKLSAETLSQIKKLKSRLSNEGGNVATLTKAWEDFVPDNKLSGEIDFIFSYCDKIAECRAYIMDGTLNFCERGEKRLRDITQLREDYLLTLDQIMEDKLEILYQMVEEGKPGLEGLNKAWNTCIGMDDFSKVDKSTISLSTIYCDHISQTKAWVMKGLMSPCTEGQKYLSKVDYLKQKEAVSYGEELDYQVELLRVNVGKCN
;
A
#
# COMPACT_ATOMS: atom_id res chain seq x y z
N MET A 1 -145.53 -3.37 -13.41
CA MET A 1 -145.52 -1.98 -12.91
C MET A 1 -144.40 -1.89 -11.87
N ASN A 2 -143.14 -1.57 -12.22
CA ASN A 2 -142.59 -0.26 -12.60
C ASN A 2 -142.89 0.85 -11.56
N LEU A 3 -142.00 1.02 -10.58
CA LEU A 3 -141.41 2.29 -10.13
C LEU A 3 -140.56 2.03 -8.86
N ASN A 4 -139.29 1.60 -9.00
CA ASN A 4 -138.30 1.75 -7.91
C ASN A 4 -136.83 1.62 -8.35
N LYS A 5 -136.48 1.99 -9.59
CA LYS A 5 -135.10 1.87 -10.12
C LYS A 5 -134.44 3.21 -10.50
N TYR A 6 -135.02 4.36 -10.15
CA TYR A 6 -134.50 5.67 -10.60
C TYR A 6 -133.94 6.59 -9.51
N PHE A 7 -133.85 6.17 -8.25
CA PHE A 7 -133.34 7.05 -7.18
C PHE A 7 -131.84 6.86 -6.84
N SER A 8 -131.20 5.78 -7.31
CA SER A 8 -129.78 5.51 -7.01
C SER A 8 -128.81 5.91 -8.14
N ALA A 9 -129.32 6.13 -9.36
CA ALA A 9 -128.49 6.50 -10.51
C ALA A 9 -128.19 8.02 -10.63
N VAL A 10 -128.98 8.88 -9.99
CA VAL A 10 -128.80 10.35 -10.09
C VAL A 10 -127.78 10.89 -9.08
N LEU A 11 -127.56 10.20 -7.95
CA LEU A 11 -126.59 10.63 -6.93
C LEU A 11 -125.13 10.29 -7.29
N CYS A 12 -124.90 9.25 -8.11
CA CYS A 12 -123.56 8.84 -8.55
C CYS A 12 -123.05 9.62 -9.78
N PHE A 13 -123.93 10.25 -10.56
CA PHE A 13 -123.53 11.01 -11.76
C PHE A 13 -123.12 12.46 -11.45
N CYS A 14 -123.59 13.04 -10.34
CA CYS A 14 -123.17 14.40 -9.92
C CYS A 14 -121.79 14.44 -9.23
N LEU A 15 -121.29 13.33 -8.69
CA LEU A 15 -119.97 13.26 -8.05
C LEU A 15 -118.81 13.01 -9.04
N LEU A 16 -119.09 12.53 -10.25
CA LEU A 16 -118.09 12.28 -11.30
C LEU A 16 -117.81 13.50 -12.21
N VAL A 17 -118.67 14.53 -12.20
CA VAL A 17 -118.48 15.76 -12.99
C VAL A 17 -117.73 16.85 -12.21
N LEU A 18 -117.59 16.74 -10.89
CA LEU A 18 -116.90 17.72 -10.03
C LEU A 18 -115.43 17.37 -9.72
N ALA A 19 -114.98 16.15 -10.03
CA ALA A 19 -113.60 15.72 -9.80
C ALA A 19 -112.54 16.48 -10.64
N PRO A 20 -112.79 16.88 -11.91
CA PRO A 20 -111.82 17.66 -12.69
C PRO A 20 -111.63 19.09 -12.16
N SER A 21 -112.68 19.70 -11.60
CA SER A 21 -112.64 21.06 -11.05
C SER A 21 -111.87 21.19 -9.73
N LEU A 22 -111.81 20.12 -8.93
CA LEU A 22 -111.04 20.09 -7.68
C LEU A 22 -109.52 20.01 -7.94
N LEU A 23 -109.10 19.27 -8.97
CA LEU A 23 -107.70 19.21 -9.41
C LEU A 23 -107.19 20.55 -9.98
N SER A 24 -108.02 21.27 -10.76
CA SER A 24 -107.66 22.61 -11.25
C SER A 24 -107.63 23.66 -10.14
N ALA A 25 -108.54 23.59 -9.16
CA ALA A 25 -108.55 24.51 -8.03
C ALA A 25 -107.32 24.31 -7.12
N GLN A 26 -106.91 23.07 -6.88
CA GLN A 26 -105.73 22.75 -6.06
C GLN A 26 -104.41 23.19 -6.73
N GLN A 27 -104.34 23.13 -8.07
CA GLN A 27 -103.19 23.65 -8.83
C GLN A 27 -103.15 25.20 -8.82
N LEU A 28 -104.32 25.87 -8.82
CA LEU A 28 -104.41 27.34 -8.73
C LEU A 28 -104.05 27.87 -7.33
N VAL A 29 -104.48 27.17 -6.27
CA VAL A 29 -104.13 27.52 -4.88
C VAL A 29 -102.62 27.45 -4.66
N ASN A 30 -101.97 26.36 -5.11
CA ASN A 30 -100.51 26.20 -5.01
C ASN A 30 -99.73 27.30 -5.79
N MET A 31 -100.25 27.74 -6.94
CA MET A 31 -99.63 28.81 -7.75
C MET A 31 -99.68 30.17 -7.05
N GLU A 32 -100.81 30.52 -6.43
CA GLU A 32 -100.96 31.81 -5.73
C GLU A 32 -100.17 31.83 -4.43
N GLU A 33 -100.16 30.74 -3.66
CA GLU A 33 -99.32 30.63 -2.45
C GLU A 33 -97.83 30.79 -2.77
N THR A 34 -97.34 30.09 -3.81
CA THR A 34 -95.94 30.20 -4.26
C THR A 34 -95.62 31.60 -4.82
N TRP A 35 -96.60 32.27 -5.45
CA TRP A 35 -96.44 33.65 -5.90
C TRP A 35 -96.30 34.63 -4.73
N GLN A 36 -97.13 34.51 -3.69
CA GLN A 36 -97.00 35.34 -2.49
C GLN A 36 -95.68 35.09 -1.76
N GLU A 37 -95.22 33.85 -1.69
CA GLU A 37 -93.89 33.51 -1.16
C GLU A 37 -92.78 34.19 -1.98
N PHE A 38 -92.82 34.09 -3.30
CA PHE A 38 -91.88 34.76 -4.20
C PHE A 38 -91.91 36.29 -4.08
N LEU A 39 -93.08 36.90 -3.87
CA LEU A 39 -93.20 38.34 -3.60
C LEU A 39 -92.65 38.74 -2.23
N SER A 40 -92.61 37.82 -1.26
CA SER A 40 -92.06 38.09 0.07
C SER A 40 -90.53 37.92 0.16
N ASN A 41 -89.92 37.10 -0.71
CA ASN A 41 -88.48 36.85 -0.73
C ASN A 41 -87.91 36.87 -2.16
N ASP A 42 -87.08 37.87 -2.46
CA ASP A 42 -86.48 38.12 -3.78
C ASP A 42 -85.27 37.22 -4.09
N LYS A 43 -84.82 36.42 -3.11
CA LYS A 43 -83.64 35.54 -3.23
C LYS A 43 -83.99 34.06 -3.20
N THR A 44 -85.24 33.71 -3.46
CA THR A 44 -85.73 32.33 -3.37
C THR A 44 -85.18 31.48 -4.51
N ALA A 45 -84.13 30.68 -4.21
CA ALA A 45 -83.56 29.69 -5.13
C ALA A 45 -84.28 28.33 -5.07
N ASN A 46 -85.11 28.10 -4.06
CA ASN A 46 -85.89 26.86 -3.88
C ASN A 46 -87.35 27.20 -3.73
N ILE A 47 -88.12 26.98 -4.78
CA ILE A 47 -89.58 27.00 -4.75
C ILE A 47 -90.13 25.57 -4.88
N SER A 48 -91.29 25.33 -4.29
CA SER A 48 -92.03 24.08 -4.51
C SER A 48 -92.23 23.85 -6.02
N LYS A 49 -91.98 22.64 -6.50
CA LYS A 49 -92.06 22.33 -7.94
C LYS A 49 -93.47 22.61 -8.47
N LEU A 50 -93.60 23.65 -9.29
CA LEU A 50 -94.85 24.01 -9.93
C LEU A 50 -95.02 23.24 -11.24
N LYS A 51 -96.25 22.82 -11.55
CA LYS A 51 -96.60 22.30 -12.86
C LYS A 51 -96.74 23.48 -13.83
N LYS A 52 -95.96 23.47 -14.92
CA LYS A 52 -95.99 24.50 -15.98
C LYS A 52 -97.43 24.76 -16.45
N PRO A 53 -97.95 26.00 -16.32
CA PRO A 53 -99.28 26.36 -16.83
C PRO A 53 -99.36 26.27 -18.35
N ASP A 54 -100.58 26.16 -18.88
CA ASP A 54 -100.81 26.28 -20.33
C ASP A 54 -100.68 27.75 -20.77
N LYS A 55 -100.20 28.01 -22.00
CA LYS A 55 -100.09 29.36 -22.55
C LYS A 55 -101.47 30.05 -22.69
N SER A 56 -102.56 29.29 -22.71
CA SER A 56 -103.93 29.82 -22.65
C SER A 56 -104.29 30.47 -21.29
N GLN A 57 -103.43 30.33 -20.27
CA GLN A 57 -103.56 30.95 -18.95
C GLN A 57 -102.47 32.01 -18.74
N PRO A 58 -102.51 33.14 -19.46
CA PRO A 58 -101.38 34.07 -19.57
C PRO A 58 -100.91 34.64 -18.21
N ALA A 59 -101.83 34.94 -17.28
CA ALA A 59 -101.47 35.45 -15.95
C ALA A 59 -100.75 34.41 -15.06
N ASN A 60 -101.10 33.12 -15.16
CA ASN A 60 -100.40 32.08 -14.40
C ASN A 60 -99.09 31.69 -15.07
N TYR A 61 -99.08 31.64 -16.40
CA TYR A 61 -97.89 31.32 -17.19
C TYR A 61 -96.78 32.36 -16.97
N ILE A 62 -97.12 33.65 -16.94
CA ILE A 62 -96.13 34.71 -16.73
C ILE A 62 -95.58 34.70 -15.30
N LYS A 63 -96.41 34.46 -14.27
CA LYS A 63 -95.97 34.24 -12.89
C LYS A 63 -95.01 33.05 -12.79
N TYR A 64 -95.36 31.91 -13.39
CA TYR A 64 -94.51 30.73 -13.46
C TYR A 64 -93.17 31.06 -14.10
N SER A 65 -93.18 31.75 -15.24
CA SER A 65 -91.97 32.11 -15.98
C SER A 65 -91.07 33.02 -15.15
N LEU A 66 -91.61 34.01 -14.43
CA LEU A 66 -90.80 34.90 -13.60
C LEU A 66 -90.21 34.20 -12.37
N ILE A 67 -91.00 33.36 -11.70
CA ILE A 67 -90.51 32.57 -10.57
C ILE A 67 -89.36 31.66 -11.04
N TYR A 68 -89.56 30.90 -12.12
CA TYR A 68 -88.53 30.01 -12.64
C TYR A 68 -87.33 30.76 -13.24
N ALA A 69 -87.52 31.93 -13.85
CA ALA A 69 -86.41 32.78 -14.29
C ALA A 69 -85.51 33.14 -13.09
N ASN A 70 -86.11 33.55 -11.97
CA ASN A 70 -85.36 33.87 -10.75
C ASN A 70 -84.71 32.61 -10.15
N THR A 71 -85.45 31.50 -10.08
CA THR A 71 -84.93 30.22 -9.56
C THR A 71 -83.75 29.71 -10.39
N TYR A 72 -83.83 29.77 -11.72
CA TYR A 72 -82.73 29.39 -12.60
C TYR A 72 -81.54 30.33 -12.46
N PHE A 73 -81.78 31.65 -12.37
CA PHE A 73 -80.72 32.62 -12.16
C PHE A 73 -80.00 32.39 -10.82
N CYS A 74 -80.74 32.26 -9.71
CA CYS A 74 -80.15 31.98 -8.39
C CYS A 74 -79.55 30.56 -8.27
N GLY A 75 -79.87 29.67 -9.20
CA GLY A 75 -79.33 28.31 -9.32
C GLY A 75 -78.24 28.20 -10.37
N ASP A 76 -77.63 29.32 -10.78
CA ASP A 76 -76.51 29.42 -11.73
C ASP A 76 -76.81 28.86 -13.14
N ASN A 77 -78.09 28.72 -13.51
CA ASN A 77 -78.55 28.28 -14.84
C ASN A 77 -79.02 29.49 -15.68
N ILE A 78 -78.05 30.26 -16.16
CA ILE A 78 -78.28 31.52 -16.87
C ILE A 78 -79.05 31.33 -18.19
N GLU A 79 -78.79 30.24 -18.92
CA GLU A 79 -79.47 29.95 -20.17
C GLU A 79 -80.99 29.76 -19.97
N SER A 80 -81.37 28.98 -18.96
CA SER A 80 -82.78 28.76 -18.64
C SER A 80 -83.44 30.00 -18.05
N ALA A 81 -82.70 30.83 -17.31
CA ALA A 81 -83.18 32.12 -16.83
C ALA A 81 -83.50 33.07 -18.01
N ASP A 82 -82.59 33.15 -18.99
CA ASP A 82 -82.77 33.95 -20.21
C ASP A 82 -83.91 33.43 -21.09
N GLU A 83 -84.13 32.11 -21.16
CA GLU A 83 -85.29 31.54 -21.86
C GLU A 83 -86.60 32.00 -21.22
N MET A 84 -86.71 31.91 -19.89
CA MET A 84 -87.92 32.33 -19.18
C MET A 84 -88.15 33.85 -19.26
N LEU A 85 -87.09 34.67 -19.25
CA LEU A 85 -87.19 36.10 -19.47
C LEU A 85 -87.69 36.45 -20.88
N ARG A 86 -87.25 35.71 -21.91
CA ARG A 86 -87.76 35.85 -23.28
C ARG A 86 -89.24 35.47 -23.39
N GLU A 87 -89.67 34.41 -22.71
CA GLU A 87 -91.10 34.04 -22.65
C GLU A 87 -91.96 35.15 -22.01
N ILE A 88 -91.46 35.82 -20.97
CA ILE A 88 -92.13 36.98 -20.36
C ILE A 88 -92.24 38.14 -21.36
N GLU A 89 -91.16 38.44 -22.09
CA GLU A 89 -91.13 39.52 -23.09
C GLU A 89 -92.08 39.26 -24.26
N ILE A 90 -92.25 38.00 -24.69
CA ILE A 90 -93.18 37.59 -25.76
C ILE A 90 -94.65 37.80 -25.34
N ILE A 91 -94.99 37.51 -24.08
CA ILE A 91 -96.36 37.69 -23.56
C ILE A 91 -96.74 39.17 -23.48
N GLY A 92 -95.76 40.02 -23.13
CA GLY A 92 -95.87 41.47 -23.23
C GLY A 92 -96.51 42.17 -22.03
N LYS A 93 -96.34 43.50 -22.02
CA LYS A 93 -96.68 44.40 -20.91
C LYS A 93 -98.16 44.38 -20.50
N GLU A 94 -99.05 44.19 -21.46
CA GLU A 94 -100.49 44.20 -21.20
C GLU A 94 -100.94 43.15 -20.17
N VAL A 95 -100.27 41.99 -20.14
CA VAL A 95 -100.58 40.89 -19.21
C VAL A 95 -99.89 41.11 -17.86
N TRP A 96 -98.62 41.53 -17.85
CA TRP A 96 -97.91 41.72 -16.58
C TRP A 96 -98.50 42.85 -15.74
N ASP A 97 -99.12 43.87 -16.35
CA ASP A 97 -99.63 45.05 -15.63
C ASP A 97 -100.84 44.69 -14.76
N ARG A 98 -101.47 43.54 -15.08
CA ARG A 98 -102.62 42.98 -14.37
C ARG A 98 -102.21 42.02 -13.25
N VAL A 99 -100.91 41.75 -13.06
CA VAL A 99 -100.39 40.85 -12.03
C VAL A 99 -99.70 41.67 -10.94
N PRO A 100 -100.33 41.83 -9.75
CA PRO A 100 -99.74 42.59 -8.65
C PRO A 100 -98.34 42.09 -8.26
N GLY A 101 -97.39 43.01 -8.10
CA GLY A 101 -96.00 42.72 -7.71
C GLY A 101 -95.09 42.22 -8.83
N PHE A 102 -95.62 42.00 -10.05
CA PHE A 102 -94.84 41.45 -11.16
C PHE A 102 -93.75 42.40 -11.66
N GLU A 103 -94.11 43.65 -12.00
CA GLU A 103 -93.18 44.60 -12.63
C GLU A 103 -91.97 44.85 -11.73
N GLU A 104 -92.18 45.01 -10.43
CA GLU A 104 -91.10 45.19 -9.44
C GLU A 104 -90.12 44.01 -9.45
N ARG A 105 -90.63 42.77 -9.36
CA ARG A 105 -89.79 41.56 -9.37
C ARG A 105 -89.07 41.34 -10.70
N TYR A 106 -89.75 41.59 -11.80
CA TYR A 106 -89.18 41.46 -13.13
C TYR A 106 -88.04 42.47 -13.35
N LEU A 107 -88.23 43.73 -12.94
CA LEU A 107 -87.18 44.76 -13.04
C LEU A 107 -85.97 44.42 -12.15
N VAL A 108 -86.19 43.94 -10.92
CA VAL A 108 -85.11 43.48 -10.04
C VAL A 108 -84.31 42.35 -10.69
N LEU A 109 -84.96 41.35 -11.27
CA LEU A 109 -84.28 40.25 -11.96
C LEU A 109 -83.52 40.74 -13.21
N LYS A 110 -84.06 41.69 -13.97
CA LYS A 110 -83.34 42.28 -15.12
C LYS A 110 -82.08 43.03 -14.69
N GLU A 111 -82.13 43.82 -13.62
CA GLU A 111 -80.94 44.50 -13.11
C GLU A 111 -79.92 43.50 -12.56
N ASN A 112 -80.35 42.41 -11.90
CA ASN A 112 -79.45 41.34 -11.48
C ASN A 112 -78.75 40.65 -12.67
N MET A 113 -79.49 40.34 -13.74
CA MET A 113 -78.94 39.78 -14.99
C MET A 113 -77.96 40.74 -15.67
N LYS A 114 -78.24 42.04 -15.63
CA LYS A 114 -77.34 43.07 -16.16
C LYS A 114 -76.07 43.18 -15.32
N ALA A 115 -76.16 43.09 -13.99
CA ALA A 115 -75.01 43.07 -13.10
C ALA A 115 -74.13 41.83 -13.32
N TYR A 116 -74.74 40.65 -13.48
CA TYR A 116 -74.05 39.42 -13.89
C TYR A 116 -73.22 39.65 -15.18
N ARG A 117 -73.87 40.11 -16.26
CA ARG A 117 -73.21 40.35 -17.55
C ARG A 117 -72.13 41.45 -17.48
N ALA A 118 -72.29 42.41 -16.58
CA ALA A 118 -71.34 43.52 -16.43
C ALA A 118 -70.06 43.12 -15.67
N LEU A 119 -70.14 42.14 -14.75
CA LEU A 119 -68.97 41.69 -14.01
C LEU A 119 -68.10 40.70 -14.81
N ASP A 120 -68.69 39.94 -15.76
CA ASP A 120 -67.95 38.95 -16.55
C ASP A 120 -66.71 39.51 -17.29
N PRO A 121 -66.79 40.65 -18.00
CA PRO A 121 -65.60 41.26 -18.61
C PRO A 121 -64.51 41.67 -17.60
N ILE A 122 -64.90 42.03 -16.37
CA ILE A 122 -63.96 42.35 -15.29
C ILE A 122 -63.27 41.08 -14.80
N TRP A 123 -64.01 39.98 -14.69
CA TRP A 123 -63.45 38.67 -14.37
C TRP A 123 -62.49 38.18 -15.45
N GLU A 124 -62.83 38.31 -16.72
CA GLU A 124 -61.92 37.97 -17.84
C GLU A 124 -60.64 38.82 -17.79
N LYS A 125 -60.76 40.13 -17.53
CA LYS A 125 -59.62 41.03 -17.33
C LYS A 125 -58.74 40.55 -16.16
N PHE A 126 -59.35 40.16 -15.04
CA PHE A 126 -58.66 39.58 -13.89
C PHE A 126 -57.93 38.28 -14.25
N LEU A 127 -58.59 37.36 -14.96
CA LEU A 127 -57.98 36.09 -15.38
C LEU A 127 -56.76 36.30 -16.29
N ASN A 128 -56.84 37.25 -17.22
CA ASN A 128 -55.75 37.62 -18.12
C ASN A 128 -54.55 38.23 -17.38
N LYS A 129 -54.81 39.10 -16.40
CA LYS A 129 -53.78 39.70 -15.54
C LYS A 129 -54.35 39.99 -14.16
N LYS A 130 -53.98 39.17 -13.18
CA LYS A 130 -54.53 39.18 -11.80
C LYS A 130 -54.37 40.52 -11.07
N THR A 131 -53.34 41.30 -11.44
CA THR A 131 -53.06 42.62 -10.86
C THR A 131 -53.69 43.78 -11.64
N SER A 132 -54.49 43.51 -12.67
CA SER A 132 -55.09 44.56 -13.52
C SER A 132 -56.46 45.03 -13.05
N VAL A 133 -57.04 44.36 -12.06
CA VAL A 133 -58.35 44.68 -11.47
C VAL A 133 -58.12 45.04 -10.01
N SER A 134 -58.48 46.26 -9.63
CA SER A 134 -58.49 46.68 -8.21
C SER A 134 -59.85 46.44 -7.58
N LYS A 135 -59.93 46.57 -6.26
CA LYS A 135 -61.20 46.57 -5.54
C LYS A 135 -62.15 47.65 -6.07
N GLU A 136 -61.66 48.83 -6.41
CA GLU A 136 -62.48 49.93 -6.94
C GLU A 136 -63.09 49.58 -8.31
N ASP A 137 -62.35 48.88 -9.17
CA ASP A 137 -62.87 48.38 -10.46
C ASP A 137 -64.06 47.44 -10.24
N VAL A 138 -64.05 46.65 -9.17
CA VAL A 138 -65.11 45.68 -8.83
C VAL A 138 -66.28 46.38 -8.12
N GLU A 139 -66.01 47.28 -7.18
CA GLU A 139 -67.02 48.02 -6.43
C GLU A 139 -67.80 49.04 -7.27
N ALA A 140 -67.33 49.33 -8.49
CA ALA A 140 -68.09 50.06 -9.51
C ALA A 140 -69.38 49.33 -9.95
N PHE A 141 -69.54 48.05 -9.60
CA PHE A 141 -70.72 47.23 -9.86
C PHE A 141 -71.40 46.80 -8.54
N PRO A 142 -71.92 47.75 -7.73
CA PRO A 142 -72.42 47.46 -6.38
C PRO A 142 -73.60 46.48 -6.35
N GLU A 143 -74.34 46.35 -7.44
CA GLU A 143 -75.45 45.41 -7.60
C GLU A 143 -74.95 43.95 -7.54
N ALA A 144 -73.77 43.66 -8.13
CA ALA A 144 -73.17 42.32 -8.18
C ALA A 144 -72.88 41.76 -6.76
N LYS A 145 -72.69 42.62 -5.76
CA LYS A 145 -72.49 42.23 -4.35
C LYS A 145 -73.74 41.61 -3.69
N ARG A 146 -74.92 41.82 -4.27
CA ARG A 146 -76.21 41.50 -3.64
C ARG A 146 -77.04 40.47 -4.38
N ILE A 147 -76.63 40.04 -5.57
CA ILE A 147 -77.35 39.07 -6.38
C ILE A 147 -77.40 37.69 -5.70
N CYS A 148 -78.30 36.82 -6.15
CA CYS A 148 -78.45 35.46 -5.60
C CYS A 148 -77.64 34.40 -6.36
N GLU A 149 -77.27 34.64 -7.62
CA GLU A 149 -76.38 33.80 -8.43
C GLU A 149 -74.98 33.79 -7.79
N ARG A 150 -74.48 32.59 -7.50
CA ARG A 150 -73.38 32.39 -6.57
C ARG A 150 -72.02 32.55 -7.24
N GLY A 151 -71.92 32.28 -8.54
CA GLY A 151 -70.71 32.45 -9.33
C GLY A 151 -70.23 33.90 -9.33
N THR A 152 -71.10 34.86 -9.66
CA THR A 152 -70.78 36.30 -9.68
C THR A 152 -70.49 36.82 -8.29
N LEU A 153 -71.24 36.40 -7.26
CA LEU A 153 -70.90 36.74 -5.87
C LEU A 153 -69.49 36.28 -5.53
N CYS A 154 -69.14 35.05 -5.89
CA CYS A 154 -67.83 34.49 -5.62
C CYS A 154 -66.72 35.24 -6.39
N LYS A 155 -66.89 35.50 -7.69
CA LYS A 155 -65.98 36.33 -8.51
C LYS A 155 -65.78 37.72 -7.87
N TYR A 156 -66.86 38.39 -7.50
CA TYR A 156 -66.85 39.72 -6.89
C TYR A 156 -65.99 39.75 -5.63
N PHE A 157 -66.26 38.87 -4.68
CA PHE A 157 -65.50 38.84 -3.42
C PHE A 157 -64.07 38.29 -3.60
N TYR A 158 -63.84 37.38 -4.55
CA TYR A 158 -62.51 36.87 -4.85
C TYR A 158 -61.57 37.97 -5.35
N MET A 159 -62.00 38.75 -6.34
CA MET A 159 -61.19 39.85 -6.86
C MET A 159 -60.87 40.89 -5.79
N ILE A 160 -61.82 41.20 -4.89
CA ILE A 160 -61.59 42.10 -3.74
C ILE A 160 -60.60 41.50 -2.74
N SER A 161 -60.75 40.22 -2.38
CA SER A 161 -59.84 39.53 -1.46
C SER A 161 -58.41 39.49 -2.04
N HIS A 162 -58.29 39.19 -3.34
CA HIS A 162 -57.02 39.17 -4.04
C HIS A 162 -56.37 40.57 -4.10
N ASP A 163 -57.13 41.63 -4.34
CA ASP A 163 -56.60 42.99 -4.32
C ASP A 163 -56.09 43.39 -2.91
N TYR A 164 -56.85 43.08 -1.85
CA TYR A 164 -56.37 43.25 -0.47
C TYR A 164 -55.07 42.48 -0.20
N PHE A 165 -54.99 41.24 -0.68
CA PHE A 165 -53.78 40.43 -0.59
C PHE A 165 -52.59 41.11 -1.28
N CYS A 166 -52.80 41.57 -2.51
CA CYS A 166 -51.78 42.29 -3.27
C CYS A 166 -51.36 43.60 -2.63
N GLN A 167 -52.22 44.23 -1.82
CA GLN A 167 -51.93 45.47 -1.07
C GLN A 167 -51.24 45.23 0.27
N LYS A 168 -50.92 43.97 0.62
CA LYS A 168 -50.37 43.49 1.90
C LYS A 168 -51.33 43.55 3.10
N ASP A 169 -52.62 43.78 2.86
CA ASP A 169 -53.65 43.76 3.91
C ASP A 169 -54.19 42.34 4.09
N LEU A 170 -53.34 41.47 4.67
CA LEU A 170 -53.63 40.04 4.82
C LEU A 170 -54.85 39.77 5.69
N GLU A 171 -55.10 40.61 6.70
CA GLU A 171 -56.25 40.48 7.60
C GLU A 171 -57.55 40.67 6.83
N LYS A 172 -57.69 41.77 6.08
CA LYS A 172 -58.89 42.00 5.25
C LYS A 172 -59.01 41.01 4.11
N ALA A 173 -57.90 40.65 3.47
CA ALA A 173 -57.89 39.65 2.40
C ALA A 173 -58.48 38.33 2.90
N ARG A 174 -58.02 37.85 4.06
CA ARG A 174 -58.49 36.64 4.71
C ARG A 174 -59.94 36.77 5.19
N ASP A 175 -60.31 37.87 5.83
CA ASP A 175 -61.69 38.09 6.31
C ASP A 175 -62.70 38.00 5.15
N VAL A 176 -62.42 38.68 4.03
CA VAL A 176 -63.29 38.59 2.84
C VAL A 176 -63.30 37.15 2.31
N PHE A 177 -62.16 36.48 2.24
CA PHE A 177 -62.06 35.11 1.74
C PHE A 177 -62.86 34.13 2.60
N ASP A 178 -62.66 34.13 3.91
CA ASP A 178 -63.28 33.19 4.84
C ASP A 178 -64.78 33.47 4.99
N THR A 179 -65.17 34.74 5.12
CA THR A 179 -66.58 35.10 5.41
C THR A 179 -67.46 35.12 4.16
N ARG A 180 -66.91 35.37 2.97
CA ARG A 180 -67.69 35.47 1.74
C ARG A 180 -67.46 34.31 0.79
N ILE A 181 -66.22 33.85 0.62
CA ILE A 181 -65.89 32.85 -0.41
C ILE A 181 -65.99 31.44 0.17
N ARG A 182 -65.23 31.11 1.22
CA ARG A 182 -65.27 29.77 1.84
C ARG A 182 -66.68 29.40 2.32
N ARG A 183 -67.43 30.36 2.87
CA ARG A 183 -68.85 30.13 3.24
C ARG A 183 -69.76 29.84 2.05
N LEU A 184 -69.53 30.46 0.89
CA LEU A 184 -70.30 30.15 -0.33
C LEU A 184 -69.94 28.75 -0.85
N VAL A 185 -68.66 28.40 -0.87
CA VAL A 185 -68.18 27.08 -1.35
C VAL A 185 -68.59 25.95 -0.42
N ALA A 186 -68.81 26.22 0.87
CA ALA A 186 -69.36 25.24 1.81
C ALA A 186 -70.85 24.91 1.60
N THR A 187 -71.50 25.50 0.58
CA THR A 187 -72.89 25.22 0.20
C THR A 187 -72.97 24.24 -0.97
N THR A 188 -74.10 24.17 -1.68
CA THR A 188 -74.25 23.40 -2.93
C THR A 188 -73.56 24.04 -4.15
N PHE A 189 -72.85 25.16 -3.97
CA PHE A 189 -72.16 25.87 -5.04
C PHE A 189 -70.80 25.23 -5.32
N ASN A 190 -70.50 24.96 -6.60
CA ASN A 190 -69.21 24.45 -7.03
C ASN A 190 -68.44 25.51 -7.85
N PRO A 191 -67.33 26.05 -7.34
CA PRO A 191 -66.48 27.00 -8.07
C PRO A 191 -65.94 26.50 -9.42
N ASP A 192 -65.80 25.19 -9.60
CA ASP A 192 -65.28 24.59 -10.84
C ASP A 192 -66.26 24.73 -12.02
N ASP A 193 -67.54 24.99 -11.74
CA ASP A 193 -68.56 25.22 -12.77
C ASP A 193 -68.37 26.59 -13.45
N ILE A 194 -67.49 27.44 -12.90
CA ILE A 194 -67.20 28.79 -13.38
C ILE A 194 -65.76 28.85 -13.90
N GLU A 195 -65.60 29.25 -15.17
CA GLU A 195 -64.29 29.31 -15.83
C GLU A 195 -63.26 30.11 -15.02
N GLY A 196 -62.15 29.44 -14.68
CA GLY A 196 -61.01 30.01 -13.97
C GLY A 196 -61.22 30.27 -12.47
N LEU A 197 -62.42 30.12 -11.92
CA LEU A 197 -62.69 30.44 -10.51
C LEU A 197 -62.23 29.33 -9.58
N GLY A 198 -62.58 28.08 -9.88
CA GLY A 198 -62.22 26.91 -9.07
C GLY A 198 -60.73 26.81 -8.74
N PRO A 199 -59.82 26.83 -9.74
CA PRO A 199 -58.38 26.81 -9.50
C PRO A 199 -57.87 27.96 -8.62
N GLU A 200 -58.44 29.15 -8.76
CA GLU A 200 -58.02 30.34 -8.01
C GLU A 200 -58.50 30.31 -6.55
N VAL A 201 -59.72 29.81 -6.31
CA VAL A 201 -60.24 29.54 -4.97
C VAL A 201 -59.43 28.44 -4.29
N ALA A 202 -59.11 27.36 -4.99
CA ALA A 202 -58.29 26.27 -4.46
C ALA A 202 -56.87 26.76 -4.07
N ARG A 203 -56.23 27.52 -4.95
CA ARG A 203 -54.89 28.10 -4.70
C ARG A 203 -54.88 29.03 -3.49
N MET A 204 -55.86 29.93 -3.38
CA MET A 204 -55.96 30.85 -2.24
C MET A 204 -56.34 30.12 -0.94
N THR A 205 -57.14 29.05 -1.03
CA THR A 205 -57.43 28.18 0.13
C THR A 205 -56.16 27.51 0.65
N GLN A 206 -55.38 26.88 -0.24
CA GLN A 206 -54.09 26.28 0.12
C GLN A 206 -53.12 27.32 0.69
N PHE A 207 -53.11 28.53 0.14
CA PHE A 207 -52.30 29.62 0.68
C PHE A 207 -52.66 29.95 2.13
N TRP A 208 -53.95 30.14 2.43
CA TRP A 208 -54.39 30.47 3.78
C TRP A 208 -54.20 29.32 4.78
N ASP A 209 -54.38 28.07 4.34
CA ASP A 209 -54.10 26.91 5.18
C ASP A 209 -52.61 26.81 5.51
N ALA A 210 -51.73 27.12 4.54
CA ALA A 210 -50.29 27.21 4.78
C ALA A 210 -49.93 28.40 5.69
N MET A 211 -50.67 29.52 5.62
CA MET A 211 -50.46 30.67 6.52
C MET A 211 -50.75 30.36 7.98
N ASP A 212 -51.67 29.43 8.26
CA ASP A 212 -52.00 28.99 9.62
C ASP A 212 -50.84 28.23 10.28
N GLU A 213 -50.01 27.54 9.49
CA GLU A 213 -48.75 26.95 9.97
C GLU A 213 -47.63 27.99 9.99
N LEU A 214 -47.51 28.80 8.94
CA LEU A 214 -46.41 29.76 8.78
C LEU A 214 -46.34 30.81 9.89
N THR A 215 -47.48 31.36 10.28
CA THR A 215 -47.54 32.49 11.22
C THR A 215 -46.93 32.14 12.59
N PRO A 216 -47.43 31.11 13.31
CA PRO A 216 -46.84 30.71 14.59
C PRO A 216 -45.41 30.17 14.44
N ALA A 217 -45.10 29.50 13.32
CA ALA A 217 -43.74 28.99 13.07
C ALA A 217 -42.72 30.11 12.88
N TRP A 218 -43.10 31.19 12.19
CA TRP A 218 -42.27 32.38 12.02
C TRP A 218 -42.07 33.12 13.34
N GLU A 219 -43.13 33.30 14.13
CA GLU A 219 -43.05 33.93 15.45
C GLU A 219 -42.10 33.15 16.38
N ALA A 220 -42.25 31.83 16.46
CA ALA A 220 -41.37 30.96 17.24
C ALA A 220 -39.91 31.04 16.77
N TYR A 221 -39.68 31.10 15.45
CA TYR A 221 -38.34 31.24 14.91
C TYR A 221 -37.71 32.60 15.26
N MET A 222 -38.48 33.68 15.19
CA MET A 222 -37.98 35.01 15.53
C MET A 222 -37.71 35.17 17.04
N GLU A 223 -38.39 34.41 17.91
CA GLU A 223 -38.16 34.40 19.35
C GLU A 223 -36.97 33.53 19.76
N THR A 224 -36.84 32.34 19.17
CA THR A 224 -35.88 31.31 19.62
C THR A 224 -34.62 31.19 18.77
N ASP A 225 -34.63 31.78 17.57
CA ASP A 225 -33.65 31.55 16.50
C ASP A 225 -33.51 30.08 16.07
N ILE A 226 -34.47 29.23 16.47
CA ILE A 226 -34.55 27.82 16.08
C ILE A 226 -35.80 27.66 15.22
N SER A 227 -35.62 27.30 13.95
CA SER A 227 -36.77 27.11 13.08
C SER A 227 -37.48 25.80 13.41
N PRO A 228 -38.81 25.80 13.60
CA PRO A 228 -39.60 24.57 13.69
C PRO A 228 -39.80 23.92 12.31
N GLY A 229 -39.33 24.54 11.23
CA GLY A 229 -39.63 24.15 9.86
C GLY A 229 -41.07 24.44 9.48
N MET A 230 -41.48 23.89 8.33
CA MET A 230 -42.85 23.94 7.85
C MET A 230 -43.07 22.80 6.84
N GLN A 231 -44.18 22.07 6.97
CA GLN A 231 -44.54 20.98 6.07
C GLN A 231 -45.48 21.44 4.96
N ALA A 232 -46.40 22.38 5.22
CA ALA A 232 -47.32 22.82 4.20
C ALA A 232 -46.60 23.43 2.98
N GLU A 233 -47.10 23.10 1.80
CA GLU A 233 -46.68 23.71 0.55
C GLU A 233 -47.49 24.98 0.31
N MET A 234 -46.80 26.11 0.23
CA MET A 234 -47.42 27.41 0.04
C MET A 234 -47.33 27.83 -1.43
N PRO A 235 -48.46 27.95 -2.15
CA PRO A 235 -48.44 28.42 -3.52
C PRO A 235 -47.92 29.87 -3.58
N ILE A 236 -47.16 30.19 -4.61
CA ILE A 236 -46.68 31.56 -4.84
C ILE A 236 -47.84 32.36 -5.41
N ILE A 237 -48.15 33.53 -4.86
CA ILE A 237 -49.09 34.51 -5.45
C ILE A 237 -48.27 35.75 -5.79
N ASP A 238 -48.03 35.98 -7.08
CA ASP A 238 -46.91 36.82 -7.55
C ASP A 238 -46.95 38.28 -7.07
N CYS A 239 -48.12 38.84 -6.75
CA CYS A 239 -48.22 40.25 -6.33
C CYS A 239 -47.71 40.52 -4.90
N TYR A 240 -47.62 39.50 -4.04
CA TYR A 240 -47.08 39.64 -2.68
C TYR A 240 -46.43 38.34 -2.20
N VAL A 241 -45.10 38.28 -2.33
CA VAL A 241 -44.30 37.06 -2.14
C VAL A 241 -43.60 36.93 -0.77
N ILE A 242 -43.77 37.92 0.11
CA ILE A 242 -43.12 37.94 1.44
C ILE A 242 -43.46 36.70 2.28
N PRO A 243 -44.71 36.21 2.32
CA PRO A 243 -45.03 34.96 3.04
C PRO A 243 -44.29 33.75 2.47
N ASN A 244 -44.16 33.64 1.14
CA ASN A 244 -43.40 32.57 0.51
C ASN A 244 -41.91 32.62 0.90
N MET A 245 -41.32 33.82 1.05
CA MET A 245 -39.94 33.95 1.51
C MET A 245 -39.78 33.43 2.94
N ARG A 246 -40.70 33.78 3.85
CA ARG A 246 -40.69 33.26 5.23
C ARG A 246 -40.77 31.75 5.26
N ALA A 247 -41.67 31.15 4.46
CA ALA A 247 -41.79 29.71 4.35
C ALA A 247 -40.48 29.05 3.84
N CYS A 248 -39.84 29.64 2.82
CA CYS A 248 -38.55 29.16 2.32
C CYS A 248 -37.45 29.25 3.39
N ILE A 249 -37.41 30.34 4.16
CA ILE A 249 -36.44 30.52 5.24
C ILE A 249 -36.62 29.45 6.31
N LEU A 250 -37.85 29.22 6.78
CA LEU A 250 -38.12 28.19 7.79
C LEU A 250 -37.72 26.79 7.31
N LYS A 251 -38.05 26.44 6.05
CA LYS A 251 -37.63 25.15 5.47
C LYS A 251 -36.11 25.06 5.38
N ALA A 252 -35.44 26.13 4.96
CA ALA A 252 -33.98 26.17 4.81
C ALA A 252 -33.24 26.07 6.14
N THR A 253 -33.70 26.77 7.19
CA THR A 253 -33.00 26.78 8.47
C THR A 253 -33.32 25.57 9.32
N TYR A 254 -34.46 24.92 9.09
CA TYR A 254 -34.77 23.61 9.67
C TYR A 254 -33.89 22.48 9.09
N ASP A 255 -33.72 22.45 7.77
CA ASP A 255 -32.89 21.45 7.09
C ASP A 255 -31.96 22.09 6.05
N ILE A 256 -30.92 22.76 6.56
CA ILE A 256 -29.97 23.49 5.72
C ILE A 256 -29.14 22.56 4.84
N CYS A 257 -28.98 21.31 5.27
CA CYS A 257 -28.21 20.30 4.57
C CYS A 257 -28.98 19.67 3.41
N GLY A 258 -30.25 19.32 3.61
CA GLY A 258 -31.07 18.65 2.59
C GLY A 258 -31.73 19.62 1.62
N VAL A 259 -32.20 20.79 2.08
CA VAL A 259 -32.95 21.73 1.23
C VAL A 259 -32.41 23.15 1.19
N GLY A 260 -31.38 23.48 1.98
CA GLY A 260 -30.85 24.86 2.09
C GLY A 260 -30.48 25.51 0.74
N GLU A 261 -29.75 24.80 -0.14
CA GLU A 261 -29.41 25.33 -1.47
C GLU A 261 -30.63 25.52 -2.37
N LYS A 262 -31.56 24.56 -2.36
CA LYS A 262 -32.81 24.64 -3.13
C LYS A 262 -33.65 25.83 -2.68
N MET A 263 -33.81 25.99 -1.36
CA MET A 263 -34.54 27.11 -0.79
C MET A 263 -33.83 28.44 -1.06
N LEU A 264 -32.50 28.49 -1.04
CA LEU A 264 -31.75 29.69 -1.37
C LEU A 264 -31.93 30.10 -2.84
N ALA A 265 -32.01 29.14 -3.77
CA ALA A 265 -32.35 29.41 -5.16
C ALA A 265 -33.78 29.96 -5.30
N GLN A 266 -34.75 29.36 -4.60
CA GLN A 266 -36.13 29.85 -4.57
C GLN A 266 -36.21 31.26 -3.96
N LEU A 267 -35.50 31.54 -2.88
CA LEU A 267 -35.41 32.86 -2.25
C LEU A 267 -34.87 33.91 -3.22
N LYS A 268 -33.83 33.60 -4.00
CA LYS A 268 -33.30 34.50 -5.04
C LYS A 268 -34.34 34.79 -6.12
N ASP A 269 -35.13 33.80 -6.52
CA ASP A 269 -36.18 34.00 -7.52
C ASP A 269 -37.36 34.81 -6.96
N LEU A 270 -37.74 34.57 -5.69
CA LEU A 270 -38.73 35.40 -4.99
C LEU A 270 -38.24 36.84 -4.81
N GLN A 271 -36.96 37.05 -4.53
CA GLN A 271 -36.36 38.39 -4.42
C GLN A 271 -36.50 39.18 -5.72
N LYS A 272 -36.27 38.54 -6.88
CA LYS A 272 -36.46 39.16 -8.20
C LYS A 272 -37.92 39.47 -8.52
N LYS A 273 -38.85 38.66 -8.00
CA LYS A 273 -40.30 38.84 -8.18
C LYS A 273 -40.92 39.86 -7.24
N SER A 274 -40.25 40.19 -6.12
CA SER A 274 -40.82 41.06 -5.10
C SER A 274 -41.04 42.48 -5.64
N THR A 275 -42.30 42.91 -5.64
CA THR A 275 -42.71 44.29 -5.94
C THR A 275 -42.66 45.19 -4.70
N TYR A 276 -42.55 44.60 -3.51
CA TYR A 276 -42.49 45.29 -2.24
C TYR A 276 -41.07 45.28 -1.66
N PRO A 277 -40.70 46.30 -0.86
CA PRO A 277 -39.48 46.27 -0.07
C PRO A 277 -39.45 45.03 0.82
N ILE A 278 -38.34 44.29 0.76
CA ILE A 278 -38.15 43.10 1.58
C ILE A 278 -37.78 43.54 3.00
N PRO A 279 -38.49 43.05 4.04
CA PRO A 279 -38.17 43.32 5.43
C PRO A 279 -36.71 42.97 5.82
N ALA A 280 -36.16 43.72 6.78
CA ALA A 280 -34.78 43.56 7.22
C ALA A 280 -34.53 42.17 7.86
N ASP A 281 -35.46 41.72 8.71
CA ASP A 281 -35.44 40.38 9.32
C ASP A 281 -35.31 39.27 8.25
N ILE A 282 -36.09 39.37 7.17
CA ILE A 282 -36.01 38.41 6.06
C ILE A 282 -34.65 38.49 5.35
N THR A 283 -34.14 39.71 5.11
CA THR A 283 -32.85 39.91 4.45
C THR A 283 -31.69 39.33 5.27
N ASP A 284 -31.71 39.53 6.60
CA ASP A 284 -30.72 39.02 7.53
C ASP A 284 -30.73 37.48 7.56
N LYS A 285 -31.92 36.86 7.60
CA LYS A 285 -32.03 35.39 7.55
C LYS A 285 -31.59 34.81 6.20
N ILE A 286 -31.85 35.49 5.08
CA ILE A 286 -31.33 35.08 3.77
C ILE A 286 -29.79 35.15 3.76
N ALA A 287 -29.20 36.21 4.34
CA ALA A 287 -27.76 36.34 4.44
C ALA A 287 -27.14 35.23 5.30
N PHE A 288 -27.75 34.91 6.43
CA PHE A 288 -27.36 33.79 7.29
C PHE A 288 -27.37 32.45 6.51
N ILE A 289 -28.49 32.10 5.86
CA ILE A 289 -28.57 30.86 5.06
C ILE A 289 -27.51 30.85 3.96
N THR A 290 -27.27 32.00 3.32
CA THR A 290 -26.25 32.13 2.27
C THR A 290 -24.86 31.83 2.80
N GLU A 291 -24.51 32.33 3.99
CA GLU A 291 -23.20 32.10 4.60
C GLU A 291 -23.05 30.66 5.07
N GLU A 292 -24.05 30.09 5.73
CA GLU A 292 -24.02 28.71 6.19
C GLU A 292 -23.87 27.72 5.03
N VAL A 293 -24.68 27.86 3.97
CA VAL A 293 -24.57 27.02 2.76
C VAL A 293 -23.19 27.17 2.11
N ARG A 294 -22.63 28.39 2.11
CA ARG A 294 -21.27 28.65 1.59
C ARG A 294 -20.20 27.99 2.46
N GLY A 295 -20.30 28.11 3.79
CA GLY A 295 -19.39 27.50 4.76
C GLY A 295 -19.36 25.98 4.64
N ILE A 296 -20.54 25.35 4.62
CA ILE A 296 -20.69 23.90 4.43
C ILE A 296 -20.01 23.45 3.13
N LYS A 297 -20.26 24.16 2.01
CA LYS A 297 -19.63 23.82 0.72
C LYS A 297 -18.12 23.98 0.72
N LYS A 298 -17.62 25.05 1.34
CA LYS A 298 -16.18 25.34 1.42
C LYS A 298 -15.46 24.26 2.22
N ASP A 299 -15.94 23.97 3.43
CA ASP A 299 -15.30 23.00 4.31
C ASP A 299 -15.33 21.59 3.69
N LEU A 300 -16.45 21.22 3.07
CA LEU A 300 -16.59 19.95 2.36
C LEU A 300 -15.64 19.85 1.15
N ALA A 301 -15.47 20.94 0.39
CA ALA A 301 -14.55 21.00 -0.73
C ALA A 301 -13.09 20.81 -0.30
N ILE A 302 -12.70 21.35 0.87
CA ILE A 302 -11.34 21.19 1.42
C ILE A 302 -11.07 19.71 1.71
N VAL A 303 -11.93 19.04 2.50
CA VAL A 303 -11.76 17.61 2.80
C VAL A 303 -11.75 16.77 1.54
N ASN A 304 -12.68 17.00 0.61
CA ASN A 304 -12.74 16.22 -0.62
C ASN A 304 -11.52 16.44 -1.53
N THR A 305 -10.91 17.62 -1.50
CA THR A 305 -9.67 17.91 -2.25
C THR A 305 -8.50 17.10 -1.68
N TYR A 306 -8.30 17.13 -0.37
CA TYR A 306 -7.26 16.33 0.28
C TYR A 306 -7.52 14.84 0.14
N TRP A 307 -8.76 14.40 0.33
CA TRP A 307 -9.17 13.00 0.18
C TRP A 307 -8.87 12.48 -1.23
N LYS A 308 -9.17 13.26 -2.27
CA LYS A 308 -8.85 12.90 -3.65
C LYS A 308 -7.34 12.75 -3.87
N LYS A 309 -6.53 13.66 -3.33
CA LYS A 309 -5.07 13.57 -3.43
C LYS A 309 -4.55 12.33 -2.71
N PHE A 310 -4.96 12.14 -1.46
CA PHE A 310 -4.60 10.98 -0.63
C PHE A 310 -4.95 9.65 -1.31
N THR A 311 -6.16 9.50 -1.84
CA THR A 311 -6.59 8.26 -2.51
C THR A 311 -5.84 7.98 -3.82
N GLN A 312 -5.27 9.00 -4.46
CA GLN A 312 -4.47 8.86 -5.68
C GLN A 312 -2.99 8.59 -5.42
N THR A 313 -2.40 9.22 -4.40
CA THR A 313 -0.95 9.16 -4.13
C THR A 313 -0.58 8.26 -2.97
N GLY A 314 -1.52 7.89 -2.11
CA GLY A 314 -1.27 7.20 -0.84
C GLY A 314 -0.68 8.12 0.25
N ILE A 315 -0.44 9.40 -0.04
CA ILE A 315 0.25 10.34 0.85
C ILE A 315 -0.71 11.44 1.28
N VAL A 316 -0.80 11.68 2.59
CA VAL A 316 -1.53 12.82 3.18
C VAL A 316 -0.56 14.00 3.29
N PRO A 317 -0.88 15.19 2.73
CA PRO A 317 -0.02 16.37 2.88
C PRO A 317 0.13 16.80 4.35
N ASN A 318 1.34 17.20 4.77
CA ASN A 318 1.59 17.61 6.16
C ASN A 318 0.94 18.96 6.54
N ASP A 319 0.42 19.71 5.57
CA ASP A 319 -0.24 21.01 5.74
C ASP A 319 -1.78 20.91 5.75
N VAL A 320 -2.34 19.72 5.99
CA VAL A 320 -3.79 19.53 6.05
C VAL A 320 -4.42 20.38 7.15
N ALA A 321 -5.40 21.20 6.76
CA ALA A 321 -6.23 21.97 7.66
C ALA A 321 -7.71 21.82 7.28
N TYR A 322 -8.32 20.74 7.76
CA TYR A 322 -9.76 20.49 7.64
C TYR A 322 -10.43 20.42 9.02
N LYS A 323 -11.75 20.66 9.04
CA LYS A 323 -12.57 20.45 10.24
C LYS A 323 -12.87 18.96 10.42
N TYR A 324 -13.38 18.61 11.60
CA TYR A 324 -13.75 17.24 11.97
C TYR A 324 -15.25 17.07 12.23
N GLU A 325 -16.02 18.13 12.06
CA GLU A 325 -17.46 18.11 12.27
C GLU A 325 -18.12 18.72 11.03
N PHE A 326 -18.91 17.90 10.35
CA PHE A 326 -19.58 18.26 9.10
C PHE A 326 -21.08 18.05 9.30
N ALA A 327 -21.82 19.16 9.46
CA ALA A 327 -23.25 19.12 9.70
C ALA A 327 -24.00 18.29 8.63
N CYS A 328 -23.56 18.37 7.37
CA CYS A 328 -24.28 17.87 6.20
C CYS A 328 -23.66 16.65 5.51
N ASP A 329 -22.44 16.25 5.86
CA ASP A 329 -21.78 15.08 5.27
C ASP A 329 -20.94 14.36 6.33
N ARG A 330 -21.56 13.39 7.00
CA ARG A 330 -20.89 12.60 8.04
C ARG A 330 -19.86 11.62 7.46
N GLU A 331 -19.85 11.37 6.14
CA GLU A 331 -18.73 10.66 5.51
C GLU A 331 -17.48 11.55 5.49
N ALA A 332 -17.61 12.86 5.33
CA ALA A 332 -16.48 13.78 5.37
C ALA A 332 -15.73 13.75 6.71
N GLU A 333 -16.43 13.54 7.82
CA GLU A 333 -15.81 13.30 9.15
C GLU A 333 -14.95 12.03 9.12
N VAL A 334 -15.49 10.93 8.57
CA VAL A 334 -14.76 9.67 8.42
C VAL A 334 -13.53 9.86 7.54
N LYS A 335 -13.63 10.60 6.43
CA LYS A 335 -12.50 10.91 5.56
C LYS A 335 -11.40 11.70 6.28
N ALA A 336 -11.78 12.71 7.06
CA ALA A 336 -10.85 13.51 7.86
C ALA A 336 -10.08 12.63 8.87
N TYR A 337 -10.78 11.82 9.66
CA TYR A 337 -10.13 10.92 10.62
C TYR A 337 -9.30 9.83 9.95
N LEU A 338 -9.73 9.31 8.79
CA LEU A 338 -8.92 8.35 8.03
C LEU A 338 -7.60 8.98 7.61
N MET A 339 -7.62 10.18 7.03
CA MET A 339 -6.39 10.86 6.62
C MET A 339 -5.46 11.10 7.82
N ASP A 340 -5.97 11.47 8.99
CA ASP A 340 -5.16 11.59 10.20
C ASP A 340 -4.54 10.26 10.63
N GLY A 341 -5.34 9.20 10.61
CA GLY A 341 -4.88 7.85 10.93
C GLY A 341 -3.84 7.34 9.93
N PHE A 342 -3.91 7.71 8.66
CA PHE A 342 -2.89 7.34 7.67
C PHE A 342 -1.65 8.23 7.70
N MET A 343 -1.78 9.47 8.16
CA MET A 343 -0.65 10.37 8.33
C MET A 343 0.30 9.88 9.43
N ASP A 344 -0.25 9.26 10.48
CA ASP A 344 0.53 8.59 11.53
C ASP A 344 -0.25 7.38 12.09
N PRO A 345 -0.16 6.20 11.44
CA PRO A 345 -0.88 5.01 11.85
C PRO A 345 -0.55 4.55 13.27
N CYS A 346 0.65 4.87 13.74
CA CYS A 346 1.16 4.47 15.04
C CYS A 346 0.59 5.33 16.18
N MET A 347 0.67 6.65 16.06
CA MET A 347 0.22 7.56 17.12
C MET A 347 -1.27 7.90 16.99
N LYS A 348 -1.75 8.11 15.76
CA LYS A 348 -3.10 8.61 15.49
C LYS A 348 -4.05 7.54 15.00
N GLY A 349 -3.55 6.40 14.51
CA GLY A 349 -4.38 5.35 13.92
C GLY A 349 -5.45 4.79 14.88
N LYS A 350 -5.10 4.53 16.14
CA LYS A 350 -6.07 4.03 17.13
C LYS A 350 -7.15 5.07 17.46
N GLU A 351 -6.74 6.30 17.72
CA GLU A 351 -7.65 7.42 17.99
C GLU A 351 -8.56 7.68 16.79
N ALA A 352 -8.01 7.68 15.57
CA ALA A 352 -8.77 7.80 14.33
C ALA A 352 -9.82 6.69 14.20
N LEU A 353 -9.45 5.42 14.43
CA LEU A 353 -10.41 4.31 14.38
C LEU A 353 -11.50 4.41 15.45
N GLU A 354 -11.18 4.90 16.64
CA GLU A 354 -12.15 5.16 17.70
C GLU A 354 -13.11 6.30 17.33
N ASN A 355 -12.58 7.41 16.82
CA ASN A 355 -13.38 8.53 16.32
C ASN A 355 -14.29 8.12 15.17
N ILE A 356 -13.79 7.36 14.19
CA ILE A 356 -14.59 6.78 13.11
C ILE A 356 -15.69 5.86 13.66
N SER A 357 -15.37 5.04 14.66
CA SER A 357 -16.35 4.17 15.34
C SER A 357 -17.46 5.01 16.01
N ASN A 358 -17.10 6.11 16.67
CA ASN A 358 -18.05 7.02 17.31
C ASN A 358 -18.97 7.70 16.29
N VAL A 359 -18.42 8.25 15.20
CA VAL A 359 -19.19 8.83 14.08
C VAL A 359 -20.15 7.78 13.49
N ARG A 360 -19.66 6.56 13.23
CA ARG A 360 -20.48 5.48 12.66
C ARG A 360 -21.58 4.99 13.59
N LYS A 361 -21.34 4.92 14.90
CA LYS A 361 -22.35 4.56 15.91
C LYS A 361 -23.43 5.63 16.02
N LYS A 362 -23.03 6.91 16.06
CA LYS A 362 -23.94 8.04 16.29
C LYS A 362 -24.79 8.36 15.05
N TYR A 363 -24.19 8.40 13.87
CA TYR A 363 -24.83 8.93 12.67
C TYR A 363 -25.08 7.92 11.54
N LYS A 364 -24.44 6.74 11.59
CA LYS A 364 -24.58 5.69 10.56
C LYS A 364 -24.45 6.20 9.10
N PRO A 365 -23.39 6.96 8.76
CA PRO A 365 -23.20 7.46 7.40
C PRO A 365 -23.07 6.33 6.38
N ALA A 366 -23.61 6.54 5.19
CA ALA A 366 -23.25 5.74 4.02
C ALA A 366 -21.80 6.07 3.63
N LEU A 367 -20.97 5.04 3.47
CA LEU A 367 -19.57 5.20 3.08
C LEU A 367 -19.38 4.71 1.65
N ALA A 368 -18.67 5.48 0.84
CA ALA A 368 -18.23 5.04 -0.48
C ALA A 368 -17.28 3.84 -0.38
N SER A 369 -17.17 3.05 -1.44
CA SER A 369 -16.31 1.87 -1.49
C SER A 369 -14.85 2.19 -1.11
N VAL A 370 -14.30 3.25 -1.69
CA VAL A 370 -12.93 3.71 -1.43
C VAL A 370 -12.72 4.09 0.05
N THR A 371 -13.70 4.72 0.69
CA THR A 371 -13.66 5.07 2.12
C THR A 371 -13.65 3.81 2.98
N LEU A 372 -14.45 2.81 2.62
CA LEU A 372 -14.50 1.52 3.31
C LEU A 372 -13.20 0.73 3.16
N GLU A 373 -12.60 0.74 1.97
CA GLU A 373 -11.30 0.13 1.68
C GLU A 373 -10.20 0.75 2.54
N LYS A 374 -10.08 2.08 2.54
CA LYS A 374 -9.13 2.80 3.40
C LYS A 374 -9.35 2.56 4.88
N PHE A 375 -10.60 2.47 5.33
CA PHE A 375 -10.88 2.07 6.72
C PHE A 375 -10.38 0.66 7.06
N LYS A 376 -10.51 -0.31 6.17
CA LYS A 376 -9.97 -1.66 6.37
C LYS A 376 -8.44 -1.67 6.37
N GLU A 377 -7.83 -0.92 5.45
CA GLU A 377 -6.37 -0.76 5.39
C GLU A 377 -5.81 -0.16 6.68
N LEU A 378 -6.37 0.95 7.17
CA LEU A 378 -5.95 1.57 8.44
C LEU A 378 -6.10 0.60 9.61
N LYS A 379 -7.21 -0.15 9.64
CA LYS A 379 -7.41 -1.20 10.65
C LYS A 379 -6.29 -2.25 10.58
N GLY A 380 -5.90 -2.68 9.38
CA GLY A 380 -4.77 -3.58 9.18
C GLY A 380 -3.47 -3.04 9.79
N LEU A 381 -3.11 -1.80 9.43
CA LEU A 381 -1.91 -1.11 9.92
C LEU A 381 -1.88 -1.01 11.46
N VAL A 382 -3.00 -0.61 12.07
CA VAL A 382 -3.09 -0.52 13.54
C VAL A 382 -3.05 -1.90 14.21
N THR A 383 -3.57 -2.96 13.57
CA THR A 383 -3.58 -4.29 14.18
C THR A 383 -2.18 -4.92 14.21
N VAL A 384 -1.40 -4.77 13.13
CA VAL A 384 0.01 -5.21 13.06
C VAL A 384 0.83 -4.59 14.20
N SER A 385 0.61 -3.31 14.49
CA SER A 385 1.31 -2.63 15.61
C SER A 385 1.00 -3.15 17.02
N SER A 386 -0.10 -3.88 17.24
CA SER A 386 -0.56 -4.29 18.58
C SER A 386 -0.49 -5.80 18.86
N GLY A 387 -0.58 -6.65 17.83
CA GLY A 387 -0.40 -8.10 17.96
C GLY A 387 1.07 -8.48 18.11
N ASP A 388 1.92 -7.89 17.28
CA ASP A 388 3.35 -8.23 17.20
C ASP A 388 4.11 -7.80 18.46
N ILE A 389 3.63 -6.76 19.17
CA ILE A 389 4.28 -6.27 20.40
C ILE A 389 4.09 -7.21 21.59
N THR A 390 3.01 -8.00 21.59
CA THR A 390 2.79 -9.02 22.63
C THR A 390 3.76 -10.19 22.43
N VAL A 391 3.89 -10.66 21.18
CA VAL A 391 4.87 -11.70 20.80
C VAL A 391 6.29 -11.25 21.13
N LEU A 392 6.63 -9.99 20.85
CA LEU A 392 7.94 -9.45 21.18
C LEU A 392 8.18 -9.40 22.69
N LYS A 393 7.17 -9.04 23.51
CA LYS A 393 7.33 -9.01 24.97
C LYS A 393 7.61 -10.41 25.53
N GLU A 394 6.88 -11.42 25.07
CA GLU A 394 7.12 -12.82 25.44
C GLU A 394 8.53 -13.26 25.00
N ALA A 395 8.93 -12.94 23.77
CA ALA A 395 10.27 -13.25 23.27
C ALA A 395 11.38 -12.52 24.04
N TRP A 396 11.16 -11.27 24.43
CA TRP A 396 12.11 -10.48 25.22
C TRP A 396 12.26 -11.06 26.63
N GLU A 397 11.16 -11.42 27.29
CA GLU A 397 11.19 -12.10 28.60
C GLU A 397 11.93 -13.45 28.56
N ASP A 398 11.75 -14.23 27.49
CA ASP A 398 12.47 -15.49 27.24
C ASP A 398 13.95 -15.26 26.94
N PHE A 399 14.29 -14.19 26.23
CA PHE A 399 15.65 -13.82 25.83
C PHE A 399 16.51 -13.30 27.00
N LEU A 400 15.91 -12.54 27.92
CA LEU A 400 16.63 -11.81 28.97
C LEU A 400 17.58 -12.66 29.84
N PRO A 401 17.23 -13.89 30.29
CA PRO A 401 18.07 -14.68 31.18
C PRO A 401 19.38 -15.15 30.54
N ASP A 402 19.31 -15.66 29.31
CA ASP A 402 20.38 -16.48 28.71
C ASP A 402 20.88 -15.99 27.34
N ASP A 403 20.40 -14.84 26.85
CA ASP A 403 20.68 -14.33 25.50
C ASP A 403 20.30 -15.32 24.38
N ALA A 404 19.29 -16.15 24.65
CA ALA A 404 18.80 -17.22 23.79
C ALA A 404 17.28 -17.35 23.91
N LEU A 405 16.64 -17.92 22.89
CA LEU A 405 15.19 -18.18 22.89
C LEU A 405 14.93 -19.66 23.12
N SER A 406 14.01 -19.98 24.04
CA SER A 406 13.57 -21.36 24.29
C SER A 406 12.48 -21.81 23.32
N ASN A 407 11.72 -20.86 22.75
CA ASN A 407 10.70 -21.09 21.72
C ASN A 407 10.99 -20.33 20.41
N THR A 408 10.29 -20.68 19.34
CA THR A 408 10.31 -19.93 18.08
C THR A 408 9.26 -18.83 18.11
N TYR A 409 9.68 -17.57 17.99
CA TYR A 409 8.80 -16.40 17.91
C TYR A 409 8.85 -15.77 16.52
N ALA A 410 7.70 -15.41 15.96
CA ALA A 410 7.61 -14.66 14.72
C ALA A 410 7.74 -13.16 15.01
N LEU A 411 8.98 -12.70 15.15
CA LEU A 411 9.27 -11.29 15.41
C LEU A 411 9.04 -10.44 14.15
N SER A 412 8.43 -9.27 14.33
CA SER A 412 8.40 -8.22 13.32
C SER A 412 9.67 -7.36 13.43
N PHE A 413 9.88 -6.46 12.46
CA PHE A 413 10.99 -5.51 12.47
C PHE A 413 10.53 -4.08 12.16
N ASP A 414 9.22 -3.86 12.10
CA ASP A 414 8.61 -2.57 11.83
C ASP A 414 7.58 -2.29 12.93
N TYR A 415 8.11 -1.94 14.11
CA TYR A 415 7.29 -1.63 15.28
C TYR A 415 7.05 -0.13 15.36
N CYS A 416 5.83 0.23 15.74
CA CYS A 416 5.49 1.63 16.05
C CYS A 416 6.25 2.16 17.27
N ASP A 417 6.58 1.30 18.23
CA ASP A 417 7.47 1.62 19.35
C ASP A 417 8.91 1.34 18.91
N LYS A 418 9.72 2.39 18.74
CA LYS A 418 11.12 2.24 18.28
C LYS A 418 12.01 1.53 19.29
N LEU A 419 11.68 1.57 20.58
CA LEU A 419 12.39 0.76 21.58
C LEU A 419 12.04 -0.73 21.40
N ALA A 420 10.80 -1.05 21.02
CA ALA A 420 10.40 -2.41 20.66
C ALA A 420 11.10 -2.91 19.39
N GLU A 421 11.25 -2.04 18.39
CA GLU A 421 12.02 -2.34 17.17
C GLU A 421 13.49 -2.68 17.49
N ILE A 422 14.15 -1.85 18.29
CA ILE A 422 15.53 -2.08 18.76
C ILE A 422 15.62 -3.41 19.51
N ARG A 423 14.69 -3.72 20.42
CA ARG A 423 14.68 -5.01 21.14
C ARG A 423 14.54 -6.20 20.21
N SER A 424 13.71 -6.11 19.17
CA SER A 424 13.59 -7.15 18.15
C SER A 424 14.90 -7.37 17.39
N PHE A 425 15.55 -6.27 16.98
CA PHE A 425 16.88 -6.33 16.34
C PHE A 425 17.95 -6.91 17.25
N ILE A 426 17.94 -6.57 18.55
CA ILE A 426 18.88 -7.15 19.54
C ILE A 426 18.69 -8.66 19.65
N ILE A 427 17.44 -9.14 19.76
CA ILE A 427 17.16 -10.59 19.82
C ILE A 427 17.66 -11.28 18.54
N ASP A 428 17.22 -10.81 17.37
CA ASP A 428 17.58 -11.41 16.08
C ASP A 428 19.09 -11.36 15.84
N GLY A 429 19.73 -10.23 16.14
CA GLY A 429 21.17 -10.04 16.03
C GLY A 429 21.96 -10.91 17.00
N THR A 430 21.46 -11.17 18.22
CA THR A 430 22.19 -11.97 19.21
C THR A 430 22.04 -13.47 18.97
N VAL A 431 20.82 -13.91 18.63
CA VAL A 431 20.50 -15.31 18.31
C VAL A 431 21.14 -15.71 16.97
N ASN A 432 21.06 -14.83 15.96
CA ASN A 432 21.60 -15.06 14.62
C ASN A 432 22.88 -14.24 14.37
N VAL A 433 23.76 -14.14 15.39
CA VAL A 433 24.95 -13.26 15.36
C VAL A 433 25.86 -13.48 14.16
N CYS A 434 25.96 -14.71 13.66
CA CYS A 434 26.77 -15.05 12.50
C CYS A 434 26.21 -14.54 11.18
N GLU A 435 24.88 -14.45 11.06
CA GLU A 435 24.20 -14.14 9.81
C GLU A 435 23.76 -12.68 9.77
N ARG A 436 23.36 -12.14 10.93
CA ARG A 436 22.67 -10.86 11.06
C ARG A 436 23.23 -9.95 12.15
N GLY A 437 24.23 -10.38 12.93
CA GLY A 437 24.73 -9.59 14.07
C GLY A 437 25.13 -8.17 13.71
N LEU A 438 26.06 -8.01 12.75
CA LEU A 438 26.49 -6.69 12.26
C LEU A 438 25.35 -5.95 11.55
N GLN A 439 24.58 -6.63 10.70
CA GLN A 439 23.44 -6.02 10.02
C GLN A 439 22.44 -5.41 11.00
N ARG A 440 22.15 -6.10 12.12
CA ARG A 440 21.22 -5.60 13.14
C ARG A 440 21.81 -4.45 13.96
N LEU A 441 23.14 -4.38 14.12
CA LEU A 441 23.78 -3.20 14.70
C LEU A 441 23.61 -1.98 13.79
N ASP A 442 23.81 -2.14 12.48
CA ASP A 442 23.56 -1.07 11.50
C ASP A 442 22.07 -0.66 11.49
N ASP A 443 21.14 -1.63 11.52
CA ASP A 443 19.69 -1.35 11.59
C ASP A 443 19.34 -0.56 12.87
N ILE A 444 19.93 -0.90 14.02
CA ILE A 444 19.74 -0.19 15.29
C ILE A 444 20.32 1.22 15.23
N GLU A 445 21.52 1.39 14.66
CA GLU A 445 22.13 2.72 14.47
C GLU A 445 21.24 3.62 13.60
N ASN A 446 20.71 3.09 12.49
CA ASN A 446 19.76 3.81 11.64
C ASN A 446 18.50 4.24 12.41
N VAL A 447 17.94 3.37 13.26
CA VAL A 447 16.78 3.73 14.09
C VAL A 447 17.12 4.87 15.06
N LEU A 448 18.31 4.84 15.68
CA LEU A 448 18.76 5.85 16.64
C LEU A 448 19.13 7.19 15.98
N ASP A 449 19.62 7.18 14.76
CA ASP A 449 19.94 8.39 13.99
C ASP A 449 18.68 9.11 13.50
N GLU A 450 17.65 8.36 13.11
CA GLU A 450 16.40 8.90 12.57
C GLU A 450 15.37 9.27 13.65
N ASN A 451 15.52 8.78 14.88
CA ASN A 451 14.51 8.89 15.93
C ASN A 451 15.12 9.19 17.30
N GLU A 452 14.47 10.07 18.09
CA GLU A 452 14.86 10.31 19.48
C GLU A 452 14.30 9.19 20.39
N VAL A 453 15.10 8.15 20.64
CA VAL A 453 14.70 6.97 21.44
C VAL A 453 15.44 6.93 22.78
N SER A 454 14.70 6.84 23.89
CA SER A 454 15.29 6.59 25.21
C SER A 454 15.45 5.08 25.44
N ILE A 455 16.70 4.60 25.42
CA ILE A 455 17.02 3.20 25.71
C ILE A 455 17.09 3.00 27.23
N ASP A 456 16.31 2.07 27.76
CA ASP A 456 16.38 1.70 29.17
C ASP A 456 17.66 0.89 29.49
N PRO A 457 18.13 0.87 30.75
CA PRO A 457 19.40 0.23 31.10
C PRO A 457 19.50 -1.25 30.74
N GLN A 458 18.40 -2.00 30.81
CA GLN A 458 18.40 -3.44 30.49
C GLN A 458 18.54 -3.66 28.98
N THR A 459 17.87 -2.85 28.17
CA THR A 459 18.03 -2.90 26.70
C THR A 459 19.44 -2.46 26.30
N GLN A 460 20.00 -1.45 26.95
CA GLN A 460 21.38 -1.00 26.68
C GLN A 460 22.41 -2.10 26.98
N GLU A 461 22.27 -2.80 28.12
CA GLU A 461 23.16 -3.91 28.47
C GLU A 461 23.16 -5.01 27.40
N LYS A 462 21.99 -5.37 26.86
CA LYS A 462 21.88 -6.37 25.79
C LYS A 462 22.43 -5.88 24.46
N LEU A 463 22.26 -4.60 24.13
CA LEU A 463 22.87 -3.98 22.96
C LEU A 463 24.40 -4.03 23.05
N ASP A 464 24.98 -3.62 24.19
CA ASP A 464 26.42 -3.65 24.42
C ASP A 464 26.98 -5.09 24.32
N ALA A 465 26.22 -6.08 24.81
CA ALA A 465 26.57 -7.49 24.68
C ALA A 465 26.60 -7.95 23.21
N LEU A 466 25.63 -7.54 22.39
CA LEU A 466 25.61 -7.81 20.95
C LEU A 466 26.80 -7.17 20.23
N VAL A 467 27.10 -5.91 20.55
CA VAL A 467 28.29 -5.19 20.02
C VAL A 467 29.56 -5.97 20.36
N ALA A 468 29.76 -6.30 21.64
CA ALA A 468 30.95 -7.03 22.08
C ALA A 468 31.09 -8.40 21.41
N LYS A 469 29.97 -9.12 21.23
CA LYS A 469 29.95 -10.44 20.58
C LYS A 469 30.30 -10.33 19.09
N SER A 470 29.75 -9.33 18.39
CA SER A 470 29.97 -9.10 16.96
C SER A 470 31.40 -8.63 16.69
N SER A 471 31.91 -7.63 17.44
CA SER A 471 33.28 -7.13 17.28
C SER A 471 34.33 -8.19 17.61
N LYS A 472 34.08 -9.05 18.61
CA LYS A 472 34.99 -10.18 18.93
C LYS A 472 35.06 -11.20 17.80
N LEU A 473 33.97 -11.46 17.09
CA LEU A 473 33.95 -12.38 15.94
C LEU A 473 34.69 -11.77 14.73
N GLU A 474 34.49 -10.47 14.48
CA GLU A 474 35.14 -9.75 13.38
C GLU A 474 36.66 -9.65 13.56
N ALA A 475 37.13 -9.28 14.76
CA ALA A 475 38.56 -9.18 15.06
C ALA A 475 39.31 -10.51 14.85
N LYS A 476 38.67 -11.64 15.19
CA LYS A 476 39.22 -12.98 14.95
C LYS A 476 39.31 -13.29 13.46
N HIS A 477 38.31 -12.88 12.68
CA HIS A 477 38.32 -13.09 11.23
C HIS A 477 39.45 -12.31 10.54
N ASP A 478 39.66 -11.05 10.93
CA ASP A 478 40.66 -10.18 10.32
C ASP A 478 42.09 -10.68 10.46
N ILE A 479 42.45 -11.18 11.66
CA ILE A 479 43.79 -11.71 11.90
C ILE A 479 44.05 -12.94 11.03
N LEU A 480 43.10 -13.88 10.98
CA LEU A 480 43.24 -15.07 10.15
C LEU A 480 43.26 -14.73 8.65
N ASN A 481 42.45 -13.77 8.20
CA ASN A 481 42.45 -13.35 6.80
C ASN A 481 43.79 -12.72 6.39
N LYS A 482 44.43 -11.94 7.28
CA LYS A 482 45.78 -11.41 7.05
C LYS A 482 46.82 -12.53 6.95
N ALA A 483 46.78 -13.51 7.86
CA ALA A 483 47.65 -14.68 7.81
C ALA A 483 47.44 -15.50 6.52
N TRP A 484 46.18 -15.68 6.11
CA TRP A 484 45.82 -16.39 4.89
C TRP A 484 46.30 -15.66 3.62
N ALA A 485 46.11 -14.34 3.55
CA ALA A 485 46.59 -13.53 2.44
C ALA A 485 48.12 -13.58 2.33
N TYR A 486 48.82 -13.56 3.46
CA TYR A 486 50.27 -13.71 3.51
C TYR A 486 50.72 -15.05 2.91
N LEU A 487 50.09 -16.16 3.31
CA LEU A 487 50.35 -17.49 2.71
C LEU A 487 50.14 -17.48 1.20
N LEU A 488 49.04 -16.88 0.71
CA LEU A 488 48.75 -16.84 -0.72
C LEU A 488 49.77 -16.01 -1.51
N GLU A 489 50.31 -14.94 -0.92
CA GLU A 489 51.28 -14.05 -1.57
C GLU A 489 52.71 -14.61 -1.52
N LYS A 490 53.14 -15.13 -0.37
CA LYS A 490 54.53 -15.51 -0.09
C LYS A 490 54.80 -17.00 -0.18
N ASP A 491 53.75 -17.83 -0.22
CA ASP A 491 53.85 -19.30 -0.17
C ASP A 491 54.50 -19.85 1.12
N GLU A 492 54.48 -19.06 2.19
CA GLU A 492 54.96 -19.37 3.54
C GLU A 492 54.02 -18.78 4.61
N VAL A 493 54.11 -19.25 5.85
CA VAL A 493 53.29 -18.78 6.98
C VAL A 493 54.11 -17.78 7.79
N SER A 494 53.52 -16.64 8.14
CA SER A 494 54.17 -15.63 8.99
C SER A 494 54.00 -15.97 10.47
N ASP A 495 55.09 -15.87 11.23
CA ASP A 495 55.10 -16.01 12.70
C ASP A 495 54.46 -14.79 13.42
N ASP A 496 54.17 -13.70 12.70
CA ASP A 496 53.61 -12.46 13.28
C ASP A 496 52.09 -12.52 13.52
N TYR A 497 51.40 -13.59 13.08
CA TYR A 497 49.95 -13.72 13.20
C TYR A 497 49.55 -14.89 14.12
N GLU A 498 48.91 -14.58 15.24
CA GLU A 498 48.30 -15.57 16.13
C GLU A 498 46.78 -15.60 15.89
N TYR A 499 46.27 -16.74 15.39
CA TYR A 499 44.87 -16.90 15.00
C TYR A 499 44.18 -18.03 15.77
N ASP A 500 42.86 -17.92 15.92
CA ASP A 500 42.01 -18.95 16.53
C ASP A 500 41.75 -20.13 15.57
N TYR A 501 41.12 -21.19 16.10
CA TYR A 501 40.77 -22.42 15.36
C TYR A 501 39.27 -22.70 15.28
N GLU A 502 38.46 -21.94 16.03
CA GLU A 502 37.02 -22.09 16.05
C GLU A 502 36.33 -20.79 15.64
N PHE A 503 35.81 -20.79 14.41
CA PHE A 503 35.06 -19.70 13.79
C PHE A 503 33.62 -20.17 13.58
N PRO A 504 32.74 -20.02 14.59
CA PRO A 504 31.39 -20.56 14.53
C PRO A 504 30.56 -20.02 13.36
N CYS A 505 30.90 -18.82 12.88
CA CYS A 505 30.21 -18.13 11.79
C CYS A 505 30.78 -18.41 10.40
N ASN A 506 31.99 -18.95 10.30
CA ASN A 506 32.60 -19.29 9.02
C ASN A 506 33.49 -20.53 9.14
N ARG A 507 32.91 -21.69 8.89
CA ARG A 507 33.61 -22.98 9.03
C ARG A 507 34.68 -23.24 7.97
N GLU A 508 34.74 -22.43 6.90
CA GLU A 508 35.92 -22.43 6.01
C GLU A 508 37.15 -21.82 6.71
N MET A 509 36.96 -20.90 7.65
CA MET A 509 38.05 -20.29 8.41
C MET A 509 38.71 -21.28 9.36
N ASP A 510 37.94 -22.18 9.98
CA ASP A 510 38.47 -23.35 10.70
C ASP A 510 39.44 -24.15 9.80
N VAL A 511 39.04 -24.39 8.54
CA VAL A 511 39.87 -25.10 7.55
C VAL A 511 41.12 -24.30 7.19
N LYS A 512 41.01 -22.98 7.00
CA LYS A 512 42.15 -22.10 6.69
C LYS A 512 43.17 -22.07 7.83
N ALA A 513 42.73 -21.99 9.08
CA ALA A 513 43.59 -22.02 10.26
C ALA A 513 44.43 -23.31 10.32
N TYR A 514 43.78 -24.48 10.22
CA TYR A 514 44.50 -25.76 10.21
C TYR A 514 45.35 -25.98 8.95
N LEU A 515 44.99 -25.37 7.83
CA LEU A 515 45.85 -25.36 6.64
C LEU A 515 47.12 -24.55 6.88
N LEU A 516 47.00 -23.35 7.45
CA LEU A 516 48.17 -22.52 7.82
C LEU A 516 49.11 -23.32 8.70
N ASP A 517 48.63 -23.97 9.76
CA ASP A 517 49.46 -24.86 10.59
C ASP A 517 50.15 -25.96 9.77
N GLY A 518 49.42 -26.56 8.82
CA GLY A 518 49.96 -27.55 7.90
C GLY A 518 51.06 -27.00 6.99
N TYR A 519 51.05 -25.69 6.70
CA TYR A 519 52.07 -24.99 5.92
C TYR A 519 53.23 -24.45 6.76
N THR A 520 53.09 -24.28 8.08
CA THR A 520 54.18 -23.81 8.96
C THR A 520 55.39 -24.73 8.92
N ASN A 521 55.17 -26.05 8.97
CA ASN A 521 56.20 -27.04 8.72
C ASN A 521 55.59 -28.23 7.97
N PRO A 522 55.55 -28.19 6.63
CA PRO A 522 54.88 -29.21 5.83
C PRO A 522 55.29 -30.65 6.16
N CYS A 523 56.55 -30.86 6.55
CA CYS A 523 57.09 -32.16 6.95
C CYS A 523 56.55 -32.68 8.29
N LEU A 524 56.39 -31.79 9.29
CA LEU A 524 55.97 -32.17 10.65
C LEU A 524 54.47 -31.99 10.88
N SER A 525 53.93 -30.83 10.49
CA SER A 525 52.56 -30.43 10.75
C SER A 525 51.64 -30.63 9.55
N GLY A 526 52.15 -30.87 8.34
CA GLY A 526 51.31 -31.04 7.14
C GLY A 526 50.29 -32.18 7.24
N LYS A 527 50.67 -33.33 7.81
CA LYS A 527 49.74 -34.44 8.07
C LYS A 527 48.72 -34.12 9.16
N TYR A 528 49.15 -33.39 10.19
CA TYR A 528 48.26 -32.96 11.27
C TYR A 528 47.22 -31.96 10.73
N GLY A 529 47.66 -30.91 10.05
CA GLY A 529 46.79 -29.90 9.44
C GLY A 529 45.74 -30.53 8.52
N LEU A 530 46.15 -31.44 7.62
CA LEU A 530 45.20 -32.15 6.75
C LEU A 530 44.21 -33.03 7.51
N LYS A 531 44.63 -33.69 8.59
CA LYS A 531 43.75 -34.52 9.42
C LYS A 531 42.72 -33.66 10.16
N GLU A 532 43.11 -32.51 10.70
CA GLU A 532 42.18 -31.60 11.36
C GLU A 532 41.23 -30.95 10.34
N VAL A 533 41.72 -30.57 9.15
CA VAL A 533 40.89 -30.14 8.02
C VAL A 533 39.83 -31.20 7.69
N GLU A 534 40.20 -32.47 7.60
CA GLU A 534 39.26 -33.57 7.34
C GLU A 534 38.21 -33.73 8.45
N LYS A 535 38.60 -33.54 9.72
CA LYS A 535 37.64 -33.53 10.84
C LYS A 535 36.65 -32.38 10.74
N VAL A 536 37.13 -31.17 10.46
CA VAL A 536 36.26 -29.99 10.27
C VAL A 536 35.31 -30.23 9.10
N MET A 537 35.83 -30.73 7.97
CA MET A 537 35.03 -31.04 6.80
C MET A 537 33.94 -32.08 7.09
N ALA A 538 34.27 -33.15 7.84
CA ALA A 538 33.32 -34.20 8.20
C ALA A 538 32.27 -33.75 9.23
N LYS A 539 32.66 -32.87 10.17
CA LYS A 539 31.76 -32.40 11.23
C LYS A 539 30.82 -31.28 10.75
N HIS A 540 31.34 -30.33 9.99
CA HIS A 540 30.66 -29.07 9.70
C HIS A 540 30.26 -28.89 8.24
N HIS A 541 30.74 -29.73 7.32
CA HIS A 541 30.46 -29.65 5.88
C HIS A 541 30.59 -28.22 5.29
N PRO A 542 31.68 -27.49 5.59
CA PRO A 542 31.87 -26.12 5.10
C PRO A 542 31.93 -26.07 3.58
N LYS A 543 31.32 -25.04 3.00
CA LYS A 543 31.53 -24.70 1.59
C LYS A 543 32.89 -24.03 1.47
N LEU A 544 33.82 -24.67 0.75
CA LEU A 544 35.18 -24.16 0.57
C LEU A 544 35.30 -23.41 -0.76
N SER A 545 36.07 -22.31 -0.75
CA SER A 545 36.48 -21.58 -1.95
C SER A 545 37.42 -22.41 -2.83
N ALA A 546 37.52 -22.03 -4.11
CA ALA A 546 38.42 -22.69 -5.05
C ALA A 546 39.89 -22.54 -4.62
N GLU A 547 40.22 -21.40 -4.02
CA GLU A 547 41.51 -21.08 -3.43
C GLU A 547 41.85 -22.04 -2.28
N THR A 548 40.94 -22.20 -1.31
CA THR A 548 41.14 -23.13 -0.19
C THR A 548 41.27 -24.58 -0.66
N LEU A 549 40.44 -25.01 -1.61
CA LEU A 549 40.55 -26.34 -2.22
C LEU A 549 41.89 -26.55 -2.94
N SER A 550 42.36 -25.52 -3.65
CA SER A 550 43.67 -25.52 -4.30
C SER A 550 44.80 -25.68 -3.28
N GLN A 551 44.75 -24.97 -2.15
CA GLN A 551 45.75 -25.09 -1.08
C GLN A 551 45.72 -26.46 -0.39
N ILE A 552 44.54 -27.06 -0.17
CA ILE A 552 44.44 -28.45 0.32
C ILE A 552 45.14 -29.40 -0.65
N LYS A 553 44.85 -29.26 -1.96
CA LYS A 553 45.46 -30.11 -3.00
C LYS A 553 46.97 -29.91 -3.08
N LYS A 554 47.44 -28.66 -2.97
CA LYS A 554 48.86 -28.30 -2.99
C LYS A 554 49.60 -28.92 -1.81
N LEU A 555 49.06 -28.83 -0.59
CA LEU A 555 49.65 -29.47 0.59
C LEU A 555 49.66 -31.00 0.48
N LYS A 556 48.56 -31.61 -0.01
CA LYS A 556 48.49 -33.05 -0.32
C LYS A 556 49.55 -33.47 -1.34
N SER A 557 49.75 -32.68 -2.40
CA SER A 557 50.75 -32.96 -3.43
C SER A 557 52.17 -32.82 -2.91
N ARG A 558 52.46 -31.83 -2.06
CA ARG A 558 53.78 -31.67 -1.41
C ARG A 558 54.13 -32.94 -0.63
N LEU A 559 53.22 -33.41 0.21
CA LEU A 559 53.38 -34.65 0.99
C LEU A 559 53.45 -35.92 0.13
N SER A 560 52.74 -35.96 -1.00
CA SER A 560 52.73 -37.13 -1.90
C SER A 560 54.00 -37.24 -2.75
N ASN A 561 54.61 -36.12 -3.14
CA ASN A 561 55.83 -36.10 -3.95
C ASN A 561 57.05 -36.58 -3.15
N GLU A 562 57.06 -36.41 -1.83
CA GLU A 562 58.08 -36.98 -0.94
C GLU A 562 58.10 -38.51 -0.97
N GLY A 563 56.94 -39.17 -0.96
CA GLY A 563 56.85 -40.63 -1.00
C GLY A 563 57.44 -41.23 -2.29
N GLY A 564 57.22 -40.58 -3.44
CA GLY A 564 57.78 -40.99 -4.73
C GLY A 564 59.28 -40.73 -4.85
N ASN A 565 59.76 -39.59 -4.34
CA ASN A 565 61.18 -39.23 -4.36
C ASN A 565 62.00 -40.08 -3.39
N VAL A 566 61.45 -40.41 -2.20
CA VAL A 566 62.10 -41.31 -1.23
C VAL A 566 62.12 -42.75 -1.74
N ALA A 567 61.08 -43.24 -2.41
CA ALA A 567 61.08 -44.58 -3.01
C ALA A 567 62.15 -44.71 -4.12
N THR A 568 62.27 -43.68 -4.96
CA THR A 568 63.31 -43.61 -6.01
C THR A 568 64.71 -43.58 -5.38
N LEU A 569 64.91 -42.75 -4.35
CA LEU A 569 66.17 -42.67 -3.63
C LEU A 569 66.51 -43.97 -2.91
N THR A 570 65.54 -44.66 -2.31
CA THR A 570 65.74 -45.93 -1.60
C THR A 570 66.21 -47.00 -2.57
N LYS A 571 65.60 -47.08 -3.76
CA LYS A 571 66.04 -48.00 -4.81
C LYS A 571 67.46 -47.70 -5.29
N ALA A 572 67.81 -46.42 -5.45
CA ALA A 572 69.18 -46.02 -5.79
C ALA A 572 70.16 -46.34 -4.67
N TRP A 573 69.77 -46.15 -3.41
CA TRP A 573 70.59 -46.53 -2.25
C TRP A 573 70.85 -48.04 -2.21
N GLU A 574 69.85 -48.88 -2.47
CA GLU A 574 70.01 -50.33 -2.57
C GLU A 574 70.97 -50.75 -3.69
N ASP A 575 70.94 -50.05 -4.83
CA ASP A 575 71.87 -50.26 -5.95
C ASP A 575 73.30 -49.77 -5.63
N PHE A 576 73.42 -48.68 -4.86
CA PHE A 576 74.69 -48.07 -4.44
C PHE A 576 75.43 -48.87 -3.35
N VAL A 577 74.70 -49.50 -2.43
CA VAL A 577 75.28 -50.15 -1.25
C VAL A 577 76.31 -51.26 -1.59
N PRO A 578 76.13 -52.14 -2.58
CA PRO A 578 77.08 -53.21 -2.87
C PRO A 578 78.47 -52.75 -3.31
N ASP A 579 78.57 -51.76 -4.20
CA ASP A 579 79.84 -51.42 -4.88
C ASP A 579 80.11 -49.92 -5.07
N ASN A 580 79.32 -49.06 -4.43
CA ASN A 580 79.38 -47.59 -4.51
C ASN A 580 79.09 -47.02 -5.89
N LYS A 581 78.33 -47.74 -6.75
CA LYS A 581 77.96 -47.29 -8.09
C LYS A 581 76.45 -47.30 -8.28
N LEU A 582 75.98 -46.55 -9.28
CA LEU A 582 74.59 -46.59 -9.72
C LEU A 582 74.52 -47.11 -11.16
N SER A 583 73.55 -47.96 -11.42
CA SER A 583 73.27 -48.53 -12.76
C SER A 583 72.56 -47.57 -13.71
N GLY A 584 72.09 -46.41 -13.21
CA GLY A 584 71.46 -45.35 -14.00
C GLY A 584 71.66 -43.95 -13.40
N GLU A 585 71.26 -42.91 -14.15
CA GLU A 585 71.30 -41.52 -13.68
C GLU A 585 70.17 -41.25 -12.67
N ILE A 586 70.51 -40.56 -11.58
CA ILE A 586 69.57 -40.06 -10.57
C ILE A 586 69.75 -38.55 -10.42
N ASP A 587 68.64 -37.83 -10.35
CA ASP A 587 68.63 -36.42 -9.96
C ASP A 587 68.32 -36.31 -8.47
N PHE A 588 69.32 -35.90 -7.68
CA PHE A 588 69.19 -35.82 -6.23
C PHE A 588 68.48 -34.52 -5.82
N ILE A 589 67.35 -34.67 -5.15
CA ILE A 589 66.59 -33.55 -4.60
C ILE A 589 67.04 -33.37 -3.14
N PHE A 590 68.05 -32.55 -2.88
CA PHE A 590 68.69 -32.37 -1.56
C PHE A 590 67.82 -31.67 -0.49
N SER A 591 66.51 -31.87 -0.51
CA SER A 591 65.55 -31.32 0.44
C SER A 591 64.47 -32.37 0.70
N TYR A 592 64.81 -33.39 1.49
CA TYR A 592 63.86 -34.41 1.91
C TYR A 592 63.31 -34.07 3.30
N CYS A 593 62.04 -34.41 3.56
CA CYS A 593 61.50 -34.33 4.92
C CYS A 593 62.06 -35.44 5.83
N ASP A 594 62.44 -36.58 5.26
CA ASP A 594 63.25 -37.58 5.95
C ASP A 594 64.73 -37.19 5.86
N LYS A 595 65.33 -36.79 6.99
CA LYS A 595 66.74 -36.36 7.04
C LYS A 595 67.71 -37.53 6.86
N ILE A 596 67.28 -38.77 7.10
CA ILE A 596 68.07 -39.96 6.76
C ILE A 596 68.13 -40.11 5.24
N ALA A 597 67.00 -39.90 4.54
CA ALA A 597 66.97 -39.89 3.08
C ALA A 597 67.86 -38.76 2.51
N GLU A 598 67.78 -37.55 3.07
CA GLU A 598 68.66 -36.44 2.64
C GLU A 598 70.16 -36.77 2.83
N CYS A 599 70.51 -37.38 3.95
CA CYS A 599 71.88 -37.85 4.20
C CYS A 599 72.32 -38.94 3.20
N ARG A 600 71.46 -39.91 2.86
CA ARG A 600 71.74 -40.92 1.82
C ARG A 600 72.02 -40.28 0.46
N ALA A 601 71.24 -39.26 0.08
CA ALA A 601 71.45 -38.51 -1.15
C ALA A 601 72.81 -37.80 -1.16
N TYR A 602 73.19 -37.14 -0.06
CA TYR A 602 74.50 -36.50 0.06
C TYR A 602 75.66 -37.51 0.01
N ILE A 603 75.53 -38.67 0.66
CA ILE A 603 76.57 -39.72 0.61
C ILE A 603 76.75 -40.23 -0.82
N MET A 604 75.66 -40.53 -1.54
CA MET A 604 75.72 -41.00 -2.92
C MET A 604 76.28 -39.94 -3.88
N ASP A 605 75.75 -38.71 -3.87
CA ASP A 605 76.27 -37.62 -4.71
C ASP A 605 77.74 -37.32 -4.37
N GLY A 606 78.06 -37.30 -3.07
CA GLY A 606 79.42 -37.10 -2.59
C GLY A 606 80.36 -38.20 -3.07
N THR A 607 79.92 -39.47 -3.13
CA THR A 607 80.79 -40.58 -3.54
C THR A 607 80.94 -40.66 -5.06
N LEU A 608 79.83 -40.52 -5.79
CA LEU A 608 79.81 -40.58 -7.26
C LEU A 608 80.55 -39.39 -7.87
N ASN A 609 80.45 -38.21 -7.23
CA ASN A 609 81.05 -36.97 -7.69
C ASN A 609 82.13 -36.47 -6.70
N PHE A 610 82.89 -37.38 -6.07
CA PHE A 610 83.77 -37.04 -4.93
C PHE A 610 84.82 -35.98 -5.23
N CYS A 611 85.35 -35.93 -6.46
CA CYS A 611 86.32 -34.94 -6.87
C CYS A 611 85.77 -33.52 -6.88
N GLU A 612 84.50 -33.33 -7.24
CA GLU A 612 83.88 -32.00 -7.34
C GLU A 612 83.08 -31.63 -6.08
N ARG A 613 82.42 -32.62 -5.48
CA ARG A 613 81.36 -32.41 -4.48
C ARG A 613 81.63 -33.10 -3.15
N GLY A 614 82.60 -34.02 -3.07
CA GLY A 614 82.82 -34.85 -1.89
C GLY A 614 83.01 -34.04 -0.60
N GLU A 615 83.92 -33.06 -0.60
CA GLU A 615 84.11 -32.17 0.56
C GLU A 615 82.86 -31.38 0.94
N LYS A 616 82.13 -30.89 -0.07
CA LYS A 616 80.90 -30.13 0.16
C LYS A 616 79.86 -31.04 0.82
N ARG A 617 79.69 -32.27 0.33
CA ARG A 617 78.72 -33.21 0.88
C ARG A 617 79.06 -33.68 2.28
N LEU A 618 80.35 -33.84 2.59
CA LEU A 618 80.77 -34.09 3.98
C LEU A 618 80.37 -32.94 4.92
N ARG A 619 80.52 -31.67 4.49
CA ARG A 619 80.05 -30.51 5.26
C ARG A 619 78.52 -30.47 5.39
N ASP A 620 77.81 -30.70 4.28
CA ASP A 620 76.34 -30.73 4.26
C ASP A 620 75.81 -31.82 5.23
N ILE A 621 76.44 -33.00 5.25
CA ILE A 621 76.10 -34.10 6.16
C ILE A 621 76.41 -33.75 7.62
N THR A 622 77.57 -33.14 7.91
CA THR A 622 77.90 -32.71 9.27
C THR A 622 76.90 -31.70 9.80
N GLN A 623 76.58 -30.68 9.01
CA GLN A 623 75.57 -29.67 9.37
C GLN A 623 74.21 -30.34 9.63
N LEU A 624 73.80 -31.26 8.76
CA LEU A 624 72.53 -31.99 8.92
C LEU A 624 72.49 -32.84 10.20
N ARG A 625 73.63 -33.43 10.61
CA ARG A 625 73.72 -34.17 11.87
C ARG A 625 73.63 -33.25 13.09
N GLU A 626 74.21 -32.05 13.03
CA GLU A 626 74.16 -31.06 14.11
C GLU A 626 72.76 -30.47 14.27
N ASP A 627 72.12 -30.04 13.17
CA ASP A 627 70.83 -29.36 13.19
C ASP A 627 69.67 -30.28 13.65
N TYR A 628 69.77 -31.58 13.35
CA TYR A 628 68.68 -32.54 13.56
C TYR A 628 69.04 -33.69 14.52
N LEU A 629 70.20 -33.66 15.17
CA LEU A 629 70.71 -34.73 16.06
C LEU A 629 70.64 -36.12 15.40
N LEU A 630 71.00 -36.20 14.12
CA LEU A 630 70.79 -37.37 13.28
C LEU A 630 71.73 -38.52 13.64
N THR A 631 71.18 -39.70 13.94
CA THR A 631 71.92 -40.96 14.11
C THR A 631 71.84 -41.78 12.82
N LEU A 632 73.01 -42.20 12.31
CA LEU A 632 73.10 -43.00 11.09
C LEU A 632 73.21 -44.48 11.45
N ASP A 633 72.65 -45.35 10.60
CA ASP A 633 72.85 -46.79 10.73
C ASP A 633 74.28 -47.19 10.33
N GLN A 634 74.70 -48.41 10.69
CA GLN A 634 76.07 -48.87 10.44
C GLN A 634 76.43 -48.84 8.94
N ILE A 635 75.49 -49.16 8.05
CA ILE A 635 75.74 -49.17 6.61
C ILE A 635 76.02 -47.75 6.12
N MET A 636 75.25 -46.76 6.59
CA MET A 636 75.47 -45.36 6.26
C MET A 636 76.78 -44.81 6.83
N GLU A 637 77.14 -45.16 8.07
CA GLU A 637 78.44 -44.77 8.64
C GLU A 637 79.60 -45.40 7.84
N ASP A 638 79.49 -46.67 7.42
CA ASP A 638 80.50 -47.32 6.58
C ASP A 638 80.65 -46.61 5.21
N LYS A 639 79.54 -46.20 4.59
CA LYS A 639 79.58 -45.44 3.33
C LYS A 639 80.10 -44.03 3.48
N LEU A 640 79.76 -43.37 4.59
CA LEU A 640 80.26 -42.04 4.92
C LEU A 640 81.78 -42.09 5.14
N GLU A 641 82.28 -43.11 5.83
CA GLU A 641 83.72 -43.36 6.04
C GLU A 641 84.44 -43.58 4.69
N ILE A 642 83.84 -44.34 3.77
CA ILE A 642 84.39 -44.49 2.41
C ILE A 642 84.47 -43.13 1.69
N LEU A 643 83.43 -42.29 1.79
CA LEU A 643 83.47 -40.95 1.22
C LEU A 643 84.55 -40.07 1.88
N TYR A 644 84.72 -40.14 3.21
CA TYR A 644 85.80 -39.48 3.93
C TYR A 644 87.17 -39.92 3.39
N GLN A 645 87.41 -41.22 3.28
CA GLN A 645 88.65 -41.78 2.74
C GLN A 645 88.89 -41.35 1.29
N MET A 646 87.87 -41.38 0.43
CA MET A 646 87.99 -40.92 -0.96
C MET A 646 88.35 -39.43 -1.06
N VAL A 647 87.76 -38.60 -0.19
CA VAL A 647 88.07 -37.17 -0.11
C VAL A 647 89.45 -36.93 0.51
N GLU A 648 89.88 -37.74 1.48
CA GLU A 648 91.19 -37.62 2.12
C GLU A 648 92.34 -38.15 1.26
N GLU A 649 92.17 -39.29 0.58
CA GLU A 649 93.14 -39.91 -0.35
C GLU A 649 93.18 -39.24 -1.73
N GLY A 650 92.09 -38.55 -2.12
CA GLY A 650 92.04 -37.72 -3.32
C GLY A 650 92.73 -36.36 -3.16
N LYS A 651 92.92 -35.89 -1.91
CA LYS A 651 93.58 -34.63 -1.56
C LYS A 651 95.11 -34.58 -1.69
N PRO A 652 95.91 -35.68 -1.63
CA PRO A 652 97.36 -35.60 -1.75
C PRO A 652 97.85 -36.06 -3.13
N GLY A 653 98.41 -35.09 -3.86
CA GLY A 653 99.66 -35.34 -4.58
C GLY A 653 99.62 -35.33 -6.09
N LEU A 654 98.99 -34.35 -6.74
CA LEU A 654 99.38 -33.99 -8.12
C LEU A 654 100.87 -33.59 -8.16
N GLU A 655 101.33 -32.87 -7.12
CA GLU A 655 102.75 -32.52 -6.95
C GLU A 655 103.62 -33.76 -6.70
N GLY A 656 103.18 -34.67 -5.82
CA GLY A 656 103.86 -35.95 -5.56
C GLY A 656 103.88 -36.87 -6.79
N LEU A 657 102.78 -36.95 -7.52
CA LEU A 657 102.64 -37.70 -8.76
C LEU A 657 103.56 -37.14 -9.85
N ASN A 658 103.57 -35.82 -10.05
CA ASN A 658 104.44 -35.18 -11.04
C ASN A 658 105.92 -35.34 -10.68
N LYS A 659 106.26 -35.27 -9.39
CA LYS A 659 107.63 -35.53 -8.91
C LYS A 659 108.05 -36.99 -9.14
N ALA A 660 107.17 -37.95 -8.85
CA ALA A 660 107.40 -39.37 -9.12
C ALA A 660 107.52 -39.64 -10.63
N TRP A 661 106.63 -39.05 -11.42
CA TRP A 661 106.62 -39.14 -12.88
C TRP A 661 107.92 -38.61 -13.48
N ASN A 662 108.34 -37.40 -13.09
CA ASN A 662 109.59 -36.79 -13.56
C ASN A 662 110.83 -37.60 -13.16
N THR A 663 110.84 -38.19 -11.95
CA THR A 663 111.89 -39.11 -11.52
C THR A 663 111.95 -40.34 -12.42
N CYS A 664 110.80 -40.95 -12.73
CA CYS A 664 110.75 -42.16 -13.55
C CYS A 664 111.16 -41.90 -15.00
N ILE A 665 110.62 -40.87 -15.66
CA ILE A 665 110.96 -40.56 -17.06
C ILE A 665 112.42 -40.14 -17.25
N GLY A 666 113.08 -39.63 -16.21
CA GLY A 666 114.51 -39.33 -16.22
C GLY A 666 115.42 -40.58 -16.13
N MET A 667 114.84 -41.77 -15.92
CA MET A 667 115.54 -43.04 -15.91
C MET A 667 115.22 -43.84 -17.17
N ASP A 668 116.23 -44.47 -17.79
CA ASP A 668 116.05 -45.33 -18.97
C ASP A 668 115.26 -46.63 -18.66
N ASP A 669 115.08 -46.96 -17.37
CA ASP A 669 114.45 -48.20 -16.92
C ASP A 669 113.74 -48.02 -15.56
N PHE A 670 112.41 -47.98 -15.60
CA PHE A 670 111.56 -47.77 -14.42
C PHE A 670 111.66 -48.93 -13.40
N SER A 671 112.08 -50.12 -13.81
CA SER A 671 112.22 -51.27 -12.90
C SER A 671 113.35 -51.09 -11.88
N LYS A 672 114.28 -50.16 -12.15
CA LYS A 672 115.41 -49.81 -11.27
C LYS A 672 115.09 -48.69 -10.29
N VAL A 673 113.88 -48.13 -10.33
CA VAL A 673 113.45 -47.07 -9.43
C VAL A 673 113.29 -47.64 -8.01
N ASP A 674 113.86 -46.95 -7.02
CA ASP A 674 113.64 -47.30 -5.61
C ASP A 674 112.18 -47.02 -5.23
N LYS A 675 111.39 -48.09 -5.12
CA LYS A 675 109.96 -48.04 -4.80
C LYS A 675 109.68 -47.36 -3.46
N SER A 676 110.62 -47.31 -2.53
CA SER A 676 110.45 -46.63 -1.24
C SER A 676 110.44 -45.09 -1.37
N THR A 677 110.92 -44.56 -2.50
CA THR A 677 110.98 -43.12 -2.78
C THR A 677 109.75 -42.60 -3.55
N ILE A 678 108.85 -43.49 -3.97
CA ILE A 678 107.65 -43.17 -4.74
C ILE A 678 106.40 -43.44 -3.90
N SER A 679 105.61 -42.40 -3.67
CA SER A 679 104.26 -42.50 -3.10
C SER A 679 103.23 -42.12 -4.17
N LEU A 680 102.39 -43.07 -4.57
CA LEU A 680 101.33 -42.87 -5.56
C LEU A 680 99.99 -43.18 -4.93
N SER A 681 99.05 -42.23 -5.02
CA SER A 681 97.67 -42.46 -4.60
C SER A 681 97.05 -43.63 -5.38
N THR A 682 96.07 -44.26 -4.75
CA THR A 682 95.24 -45.31 -5.35
C THR A 682 94.32 -44.72 -6.42
N ILE A 683 93.86 -43.49 -6.22
CA ILE A 683 92.90 -42.78 -7.07
C ILE A 683 93.35 -41.33 -7.31
N TYR A 684 93.23 -40.86 -8.55
CA TYR A 684 93.42 -39.46 -8.96
C TYR A 684 92.18 -38.96 -9.70
N CYS A 685 91.85 -37.68 -9.49
CA CYS A 685 90.61 -37.08 -10.00
C CYS A 685 90.56 -36.84 -11.51
N ASP A 686 91.70 -36.87 -12.19
CA ASP A 686 91.76 -36.74 -13.65
C ASP A 686 92.35 -37.99 -14.30
N HIS A 687 91.84 -38.33 -15.49
CA HIS A 687 92.23 -39.52 -16.23
C HIS A 687 93.72 -39.55 -16.60
N ILE A 688 94.35 -38.38 -16.79
CA ILE A 688 95.77 -38.28 -17.17
C ILE A 688 96.64 -38.68 -15.98
N SER A 689 96.41 -38.08 -14.82
CA SER A 689 97.10 -38.40 -13.57
C SER A 689 96.90 -39.85 -13.15
N GLN A 690 95.66 -40.34 -13.28
CA GLN A 690 95.34 -41.73 -12.99
C GLN A 690 96.11 -42.69 -13.92
N THR A 691 96.18 -42.36 -15.21
CA THR A 691 96.93 -43.13 -16.22
C THR A 691 98.43 -43.08 -15.90
N LYS A 692 99.00 -41.91 -15.58
CA LYS A 692 100.40 -41.77 -15.17
C LYS A 692 100.74 -42.68 -14.00
N ALA A 693 99.90 -42.69 -12.97
CA ALA A 693 100.09 -43.54 -11.80
C ALA A 693 100.07 -45.04 -12.16
N TRP A 694 99.13 -45.48 -13.00
CA TRP A 694 99.06 -46.88 -13.45
C TRP A 694 100.23 -47.27 -14.34
N VAL A 695 100.64 -46.41 -15.26
CA VAL A 695 101.78 -46.65 -16.15
C VAL A 695 103.06 -46.80 -15.35
N MET A 696 103.32 -45.93 -14.37
CA MET A 696 104.46 -46.07 -13.46
C MET A 696 104.42 -47.38 -12.68
N LYS A 697 103.27 -47.72 -12.05
CA LYS A 697 103.10 -48.98 -11.31
C LYS A 697 103.36 -50.20 -12.20
N GLY A 698 102.86 -50.18 -13.44
CA GLY A 698 103.10 -51.23 -14.42
C GLY A 698 104.57 -51.34 -14.84
N LEU A 699 105.21 -50.22 -15.17
CA LEU A 699 106.60 -50.20 -15.64
C LEU A 699 107.63 -50.50 -14.55
N MET A 700 107.32 -50.20 -13.27
CA MET A 700 108.15 -50.59 -12.13
C MET A 700 108.12 -52.10 -11.85
N SER A 701 107.09 -52.82 -12.32
CA SER A 701 106.98 -54.27 -12.18
C SER A 701 106.31 -54.91 -13.42
N PRO A 702 106.96 -54.87 -14.60
CA PRO A 702 106.29 -55.20 -15.87
C PRO A 702 105.75 -56.63 -15.92
N CYS A 703 106.51 -57.59 -15.39
CA CYS A 703 106.14 -59.01 -15.46
C CYS A 703 105.14 -59.46 -14.38
N THR A 704 105.03 -58.74 -13.26
CA THR A 704 104.12 -59.13 -12.16
C THR A 704 102.83 -58.32 -12.14
N GLU A 705 102.91 -57.01 -12.41
CA GLU A 705 101.77 -56.10 -12.33
C GLU A 705 101.48 -55.36 -13.64
N GLY A 706 102.40 -55.41 -14.61
CA GLY A 706 102.29 -54.66 -15.85
C GLY A 706 100.99 -54.94 -16.63
N GLN A 707 100.62 -56.21 -16.83
CA GLN A 707 99.37 -56.56 -17.53
C GLN A 707 98.13 -56.04 -16.80
N LYS A 708 98.12 -56.07 -15.46
CA LYS A 708 97.00 -55.57 -14.63
C LYS A 708 96.78 -54.08 -14.86
N TYR A 709 97.85 -53.28 -14.85
CA TYR A 709 97.73 -51.83 -15.05
C TYR A 709 97.53 -51.45 -16.51
N LEU A 710 98.16 -52.15 -17.46
CA LEU A 710 97.93 -51.95 -18.89
C LEU A 710 96.45 -52.17 -19.24
N SER A 711 95.83 -53.22 -18.71
CA SER A 711 94.40 -53.49 -18.93
C SER A 711 93.51 -52.35 -18.38
N LYS A 712 93.89 -51.72 -17.26
CA LYS A 712 93.19 -50.54 -16.72
C LYS A 712 93.35 -49.32 -17.61
N VAL A 713 94.55 -49.10 -18.15
CA VAL A 713 94.84 -48.00 -19.08
C VAL A 713 94.07 -48.18 -20.38
N ASP A 714 94.11 -49.36 -20.99
CA ASP A 714 93.39 -49.66 -22.25
C ASP A 714 91.88 -49.52 -22.05
N TYR A 715 91.34 -50.03 -20.93
CA TYR A 715 89.92 -49.85 -20.58
C TYR A 715 89.54 -48.38 -20.45
N LEU A 716 90.35 -47.57 -19.76
CA LEU A 716 90.09 -46.14 -19.59
C LEU A 716 90.16 -45.40 -20.93
N LYS A 717 91.16 -45.69 -21.78
CA LYS A 717 91.33 -45.09 -23.11
C LYS A 717 90.14 -45.42 -24.03
N GLN A 718 89.63 -46.66 -23.98
CA GLN A 718 88.48 -47.08 -24.77
C GLN A 718 87.16 -46.49 -24.26
N LYS A 719 86.94 -46.51 -22.95
CA LYS A 719 85.65 -46.09 -22.36
C LYS A 719 85.47 -44.58 -22.38
N GLU A 720 86.52 -43.84 -22.01
CA GLU A 720 86.43 -42.39 -21.74
C GLU A 720 87.04 -41.55 -22.88
N ALA A 721 87.40 -42.18 -24.00
CA ALA A 721 87.99 -41.55 -25.20
C ALA A 721 89.16 -40.60 -24.90
N VAL A 722 89.99 -40.94 -23.91
CA VAL A 722 91.05 -40.06 -23.40
C VAL A 722 92.20 -39.95 -24.41
N SER A 723 92.57 -38.73 -24.77
CA SER A 723 93.79 -38.44 -25.53
C SER A 723 94.95 -38.16 -24.57
N TYR A 724 96.08 -38.83 -24.76
CA TYR A 724 97.30 -38.56 -24.03
C TYR A 724 98.22 -37.64 -24.84
N GLY A 725 99.13 -36.93 -24.17
CA GLY A 725 100.24 -36.23 -24.85
C GLY A 725 101.32 -37.22 -25.27
N GLU A 726 102.19 -36.82 -26.21
CA GLU A 726 103.24 -37.68 -26.79
C GLU A 726 104.08 -38.43 -25.74
N GLU A 727 104.43 -37.77 -24.63
CA GLU A 727 105.20 -38.37 -23.53
C GLU A 727 104.47 -39.54 -22.86
N LEU A 728 103.20 -39.35 -22.48
CA LEU A 728 102.43 -40.39 -21.80
C LEU A 728 102.06 -41.53 -22.75
N ASP A 729 101.69 -41.22 -24.00
CA ASP A 729 101.44 -42.24 -25.03
C ASP A 729 102.68 -43.12 -25.27
N TYR A 730 103.87 -42.51 -25.33
CA TYR A 730 105.12 -43.25 -25.46
C TYR A 730 105.33 -44.22 -24.27
N GLN A 731 105.09 -43.78 -23.04
CA GLN A 731 105.24 -44.63 -21.86
C GLN A 731 104.19 -45.74 -21.77
N VAL A 732 102.96 -45.50 -22.26
CA VAL A 732 101.92 -46.53 -22.38
C VAL A 732 102.35 -47.61 -23.38
N GLU A 733 102.88 -47.23 -24.55
CA GLU A 733 103.39 -48.20 -25.52
C GLU A 733 104.65 -48.92 -25.00
N LEU A 734 105.51 -48.23 -24.25
CA LEU A 734 106.64 -48.87 -23.57
C LEU A 734 106.18 -49.92 -22.57
N LEU A 735 105.13 -49.63 -21.78
CA LEU A 735 104.53 -50.60 -20.88
C LEU A 735 103.99 -51.81 -21.66
N ARG A 736 103.29 -51.58 -22.77
CA ARG A 736 102.77 -52.64 -23.64
C ARG A 736 103.88 -53.54 -24.18
N VAL A 737 104.98 -52.95 -24.68
CA VAL A 737 106.15 -53.70 -25.15
C VAL A 737 106.80 -54.51 -24.03
N ASN A 738 106.97 -53.91 -22.85
CA ASN A 738 107.62 -54.58 -21.72
C ASN A 738 106.78 -55.71 -21.14
N VAL A 739 105.45 -55.55 -21.07
CA VAL A 739 104.52 -56.63 -20.71
C VAL A 739 104.60 -57.76 -21.73
N GLY A 740 104.68 -57.44 -23.02
CA GLY A 740 104.84 -58.44 -24.08
C GLY A 740 106.13 -59.27 -24.00
N LYS A 741 107.22 -58.71 -23.43
CA LYS A 741 108.49 -59.42 -23.20
C LYS A 741 108.48 -60.35 -22.00
N CYS A 742 107.49 -60.22 -21.11
CA CYS A 742 107.36 -61.03 -19.91
C CYS A 742 106.52 -62.31 -20.14
N ASN A 743 105.89 -62.42 -21.31
CA ASN A 743 105.09 -63.58 -21.74
C ASN A 743 105.92 -64.64 -22.45
#